data_AF-A0A2A2EH51-F1
#
_entry.id   AF-A0A2A2EH51-F1
#
_cell.length_a   1.000
_cell.length_b   1.000
_cell.length_c   1.000
_cell.angle_alpha   90.00
_cell.angle_beta   90.00
_cell.angle_gamma   90.00
#
_symmetry.space_group_name_H-M   'P 1'
#
loop_
_entity.id
_entity.type
_entity.pdbx_description
1 polymer ?
#
loop_
_entity_poly.entity_id
_entity_poly.type
_entity_poly.pdbx_seq_one_letter_code
_entity_poly.pdbx_strand_id
1 'polypeptide(L)'
;MGITVGIDLGTTYSAVAMIDQQTGRARVIPNRDGGSVTPSVVAVMPDGQVLIGDEAKEQQETGYTETAAFFKRAMGDESFALSLCGRTYSATDLSAMMLRGLVEQAQEVSGSTIDHAIVTVPAYFRNAEREATLEAARLAGLDVYGVLNEPTAATFAYGLNGSSKPQTILVYDLGGGTFDVTLAHVDGDEIRVLGSDGNHQLGGKDWDDAVVRWVADKFEDEFDVDITEDDGQLARLAIMAENAKKRLTRSAYADITVDCAGHTAKYRLSRDEFDDITSFMLGETADIVDRLFASVDPPMNWSRVDGAILVGGSTRMPQVHEYIERMSGKKPLGGVNVDEAVALGAAIRANQDTEGRPLFTIGGGTVTPTATIGGGASTDAPRMVLGGKKIVDVCTHAMGMIAESEHRTQYVNTVVIPKNTPLPASYMKTLGIAVPRSGNGRMEIYVLQGDERAPLENEVAGKYVFEGIPYVDGGKSNINIAFRYNGSGVIEVYGQQAETGQQFIGVREPLPEDMSWVLRSPLDIERERMELAKQSCITGEIYLIIDISLSMNGEPIEKAIEACRSFVNMIDVQNLHIGIADFDGGDSIVGETLMASEKEEEILRRINRIGNSPICNQRTSSVLAALPPLFSDDAATKIAIILTDGEWGWVGNWEKVPIRDAHFDWEQGIQTLAIGFGDAREDFLKKISSISDLAGLTDLNHLSETFSNIGREISSGTGLSI
;
A
#
# COMPACT_ATOMS: atom_id res chain seq x y z
N MET A 1 -26.73 14.02 23.12
CA MET A 1 -26.58 13.02 22.05
C MET A 1 -26.32 13.84 20.81
N GLY A 2 -25.16 13.66 20.18
CA GLY A 2 -24.79 14.47 19.05
C GLY A 2 -25.50 14.06 17.77
N ILE A 3 -25.31 14.90 16.76
CA ILE A 3 -25.86 14.72 15.42
C ILE A 3 -24.80 14.13 14.50
N THR A 4 -25.27 13.46 13.44
CA THR A 4 -24.44 13.03 12.33
C THR A 4 -24.60 14.02 11.17
N VAL A 5 -23.48 14.54 10.66
CA VAL A 5 -23.46 15.57 9.62
C VAL A 5 -22.88 15.06 8.31
N GLY A 6 -23.20 15.76 7.21
CA GLY A 6 -22.45 15.68 5.96
C GLY A 6 -21.56 16.89 5.83
N ILE A 7 -20.29 16.68 5.49
CA ILE A 7 -19.32 17.75 5.26
C ILE A 7 -18.88 17.68 3.81
N ASP A 8 -19.19 18.74 3.07
CA ASP A 8 -18.55 19.00 1.80
C ASP A 8 -17.22 19.72 2.05
N LEU A 9 -16.10 19.02 1.88
CA LEU A 9 -14.76 19.59 2.02
C LEU A 9 -14.27 20.03 0.65
N GLY A 10 -14.75 21.13 0.06
CA GLY A 10 -14.37 21.49 -1.31
C GLY A 10 -13.02 22.21 -1.42
N THR A 11 -12.48 22.32 -2.63
CA THR A 11 -11.17 22.96 -2.90
C THR A 11 -11.17 24.45 -2.61
N THR A 12 -12.29 25.14 -2.83
CA THR A 12 -12.42 26.60 -2.66
C THR A 12 -13.44 26.97 -1.61
N TYR A 13 -14.53 26.20 -1.49
CA TYR A 13 -15.56 26.39 -0.48
C TYR A 13 -15.93 25.04 0.10
N SER A 14 -16.27 25.03 1.38
CA SER A 14 -16.75 23.87 2.13
C SER A 14 -18.12 24.17 2.73
N ALA A 15 -18.92 23.15 3.00
CA ALA A 15 -20.24 23.31 3.61
C ALA A 15 -20.54 22.16 4.57
N VAL A 16 -21.33 22.44 5.61
CA VAL A 16 -21.79 21.43 6.58
C VAL A 16 -23.30 21.36 6.53
N ALA A 17 -23.86 20.15 6.48
CA ALA A 17 -25.30 19.93 6.50
C ALA A 17 -25.72 18.86 7.52
N MET A 18 -26.96 18.95 7.96
CA MET A 18 -27.57 18.04 8.93
C MET A 18 -28.99 17.66 8.51
N ILE A 19 -29.51 16.57 9.08
CA ILE A 19 -30.93 16.28 9.02
C ILE A 19 -31.65 17.06 10.12
N ASP A 20 -32.56 17.94 9.70
CA ASP A 20 -33.47 18.62 10.61
C ASP A 20 -34.44 17.61 11.23
N GLN A 21 -34.36 17.44 12.55
CA GLN A 21 -35.11 16.41 13.27
C GLN A 21 -36.62 16.67 13.29
N GLN A 22 -37.06 17.92 13.10
CA GLN A 22 -38.49 18.26 13.11
C GLN A 22 -39.13 17.97 11.76
N THR A 23 -38.41 18.26 10.68
CA THR A 23 -38.94 18.15 9.32
C THR A 23 -38.50 16.89 8.59
N GLY A 24 -37.47 16.21 9.08
CA GLY A 24 -36.85 15.06 8.42
C GLY A 24 -36.08 15.39 7.14
N ARG A 25 -35.87 16.67 6.84
CA ARG A 25 -35.20 17.15 5.62
C ARG A 25 -33.75 17.54 5.92
N ALA A 26 -32.88 17.31 4.94
CA ALA A 26 -31.52 17.84 4.99
C ALA A 26 -31.54 19.37 4.87
N ARG A 27 -30.71 20.04 5.67
CA ARG A 27 -30.46 21.48 5.59
C ARG A 27 -29.01 21.80 5.89
N VAL A 28 -28.50 22.86 5.28
CA VAL A 28 -27.17 23.39 5.58
C VAL A 28 -27.16 24.04 6.98
N ILE A 29 -26.04 23.87 7.69
CA ILE A 29 -25.71 24.61 8.90
C ILE A 29 -24.92 25.85 8.45
N PRO A 30 -25.43 27.08 8.69
CA PRO A 30 -24.70 28.28 8.34
C PRO A 30 -23.35 28.36 9.06
N ASN A 31 -22.38 29.02 8.45
CA ASN A 31 -21.13 29.39 9.11
C ASN A 31 -21.36 30.52 10.14
N ARG A 32 -20.30 30.94 10.85
CA ARG A 32 -20.40 32.00 11.88
C ARG A 32 -20.95 33.33 11.35
N ASP A 33 -20.73 33.62 10.07
CA ASP A 33 -21.18 34.85 9.39
C ASP A 33 -22.57 34.70 8.75
N GLY A 34 -23.21 33.54 8.91
CA GLY A 34 -24.54 33.25 8.38
C GLY A 34 -24.57 32.84 6.90
N GLY A 35 -23.40 32.64 6.27
CA GLY A 35 -23.26 32.08 4.93
C GLY A 35 -23.54 30.57 4.90
N SER A 36 -24.00 30.05 3.76
CA SER A 36 -24.21 28.60 3.58
C SER A 36 -22.95 27.83 3.19
N VAL A 37 -21.87 28.54 2.88
CA VAL A 37 -20.56 27.95 2.54
C VAL A 37 -19.45 28.74 3.23
N THR A 38 -18.33 28.08 3.47
CA THR A 38 -17.14 28.62 4.14
C THR A 38 -15.95 28.50 3.19
N PRO A 39 -15.18 29.58 2.90
CA PRO A 39 -13.97 29.48 2.10
C PRO A 39 -12.98 28.42 2.64
N SER A 40 -12.42 27.58 1.77
CA SER A 40 -11.41 26.58 2.14
C SER A 40 -10.03 27.23 2.22
N VAL A 41 -9.89 28.17 3.16
CA VAL A 41 -8.68 28.94 3.43
C VAL A 41 -8.33 28.79 4.90
N VAL A 42 -7.04 28.59 5.18
CA VAL A 42 -6.47 28.50 6.53
C VAL A 42 -5.42 29.59 6.68
N ALA A 43 -5.43 30.32 7.79
CA ALA A 43 -4.37 31.27 8.15
C ALA A 43 -3.78 30.89 9.51
N VAL A 44 -2.46 30.90 9.62
CA VAL A 44 -1.76 30.62 10.90
C VAL A 44 -1.18 31.93 11.41
N MET A 45 -1.67 32.39 12.55
CA MET A 45 -1.23 33.62 13.19
C MET A 45 0.09 33.42 13.95
N PRO A 46 0.86 34.48 14.24
CA PRO A 46 2.17 34.36 14.90
C PRO A 46 2.12 33.77 16.32
N ASP A 47 0.98 33.85 17.00
CA ASP A 47 0.75 33.25 18.32
C ASP A 47 0.32 31.78 18.25
N GLY A 48 0.20 31.22 17.04
CA GLY A 48 -0.24 29.86 16.77
C GLY A 48 -1.75 29.71 16.66
N GLN A 49 -2.53 30.79 16.74
CA GLN A 49 -3.96 30.74 16.46
C GLN A 49 -4.19 30.38 14.99
N VAL A 50 -5.13 29.46 14.73
CA VAL A 50 -5.56 29.11 13.37
C VAL A 50 -6.88 29.79 13.08
N LEU A 51 -6.93 30.58 12.00
CA LEU A 51 -8.16 31.12 11.43
C LEU A 51 -8.55 30.28 10.21
N ILE A 52 -9.84 30.14 9.96
CA ILE A 52 -10.36 29.45 8.76
C ILE A 52 -11.47 30.27 8.12
N GLY A 53 -11.84 29.93 6.89
CA GLY A 53 -13.03 30.51 6.27
C GLY A 53 -12.87 31.97 5.89
N ASP A 54 -13.94 32.74 6.12
CA ASP A 54 -14.00 34.16 5.76
C ASP A 54 -12.90 34.96 6.49
N GLU A 55 -12.66 34.71 7.78
CA GLU A 55 -11.57 35.35 8.54
C GLU A 55 -10.18 35.11 7.91
N ALA A 56 -9.89 33.88 7.49
CA ALA A 56 -8.63 33.54 6.83
C ALA A 56 -8.54 34.13 5.42
N LYS A 57 -9.66 34.17 4.70
CA LYS A 57 -9.74 34.77 3.36
C LYS A 57 -9.52 36.29 3.43
N GLU A 58 -10.07 36.98 4.41
CA GLU A 58 -9.82 38.40 4.66
C GLU A 58 -8.33 38.67 4.91
N GLN A 59 -7.65 37.84 5.72
CA GLN A 59 -6.19 37.97 5.89
C GLN A 59 -5.45 37.83 4.56
N GLN A 60 -5.79 36.82 3.75
CA GLN A 60 -5.20 36.62 2.43
C GLN A 60 -5.40 37.85 1.52
N GLU A 61 -6.60 38.46 1.54
CA GLU A 61 -6.90 39.65 0.73
C GLU A 61 -6.13 40.91 1.17
N THR A 62 -5.71 40.99 2.44
CA THR A 62 -4.80 42.05 2.91
C THR A 62 -3.33 41.84 2.51
N GLY A 63 -3.00 40.71 1.88
CA GLY A 63 -1.64 40.33 1.52
C GLY A 63 -0.89 39.56 2.63
N TYR A 64 -1.60 39.00 3.61
CA TYR A 64 -0.98 38.15 4.62
C TYR A 64 -0.54 36.82 3.99
N THR A 65 0.76 36.52 4.08
CA THR A 65 1.39 35.40 3.37
C THR A 65 1.34 34.08 4.13
N GLU A 66 1.05 34.08 5.42
CA GLU A 66 0.93 32.86 6.24
C GLU A 66 -0.46 32.23 6.09
N THR A 67 -0.91 32.11 4.84
CA THR A 67 -2.22 31.57 4.46
C THR A 67 -2.07 30.40 3.49
N ALA A 68 -3.00 29.46 3.54
CA ALA A 68 -3.07 28.31 2.66
C ALA A 68 -4.47 28.23 2.03
N ALA A 69 -4.50 28.01 0.71
CA ALA A 69 -5.71 27.77 -0.06
C ALA A 69 -5.42 26.72 -1.14
N PHE A 70 -6.47 26.13 -1.73
CA PHE A 70 -6.36 25.11 -2.77
C PHE A 70 -5.56 23.84 -2.40
N PHE A 71 -5.24 23.65 -1.11
CA PHE A 71 -4.47 22.50 -0.62
C PHE A 71 -5.17 21.16 -0.86
N LYS A 72 -6.49 21.14 -1.11
CA LYS A 72 -7.21 19.93 -1.53
C LYS A 72 -6.65 19.30 -2.81
N ARG A 73 -6.07 20.09 -3.73
CA ARG A 73 -5.42 19.58 -4.96
C ARG A 73 -4.18 18.73 -4.67
N ALA A 74 -3.59 18.90 -3.49
CA ALA A 74 -2.39 18.19 -3.04
C ALA A 74 -2.70 17.10 -2.01
N MET A 75 -3.98 16.75 -1.81
CA MET A 75 -4.32 15.58 -0.99
C MET A 75 -3.65 14.34 -1.56
N GLY A 76 -3.13 13.47 -0.68
CA GLY A 76 -2.41 12.26 -1.07
C GLY A 76 -1.01 12.47 -1.65
N ASP A 77 -0.56 13.71 -1.88
CA ASP A 77 0.79 14.02 -2.36
C ASP A 77 1.76 14.15 -1.17
N GLU A 78 2.64 13.16 -1.00
CA GLU A 78 3.66 13.16 0.06
C GLU A 78 4.74 14.23 -0.14
N SER A 79 4.89 14.77 -1.36
CA SER A 79 5.87 15.81 -1.66
C SER A 79 5.40 17.22 -1.32
N PHE A 80 4.09 17.41 -1.13
CA PHE A 80 3.52 18.70 -0.77
C PHE A 80 3.88 19.10 0.66
N ALA A 81 4.54 20.25 0.79
CA ALA A 81 4.94 20.81 2.07
C ALA A 81 4.82 22.34 2.01
N LEU A 82 4.01 22.91 2.91
CA LEU A 82 3.85 24.36 3.05
C LEU A 82 4.36 24.81 4.43
N SER A 83 5.31 25.75 4.45
CA SER A 83 5.81 26.33 5.70
C SER A 83 4.99 27.54 6.09
N LEU A 84 4.29 27.48 7.22
CA LEU A 84 3.56 28.61 7.80
C LEU A 84 4.05 28.87 9.23
N CYS A 85 4.42 30.12 9.54
CA CYS A 85 4.97 30.55 10.83
C CYS A 85 6.11 29.64 11.34
N GLY A 86 6.98 29.15 10.44
CA GLY A 86 8.12 28.30 10.79
C GLY A 86 7.78 26.83 11.07
N ARG A 87 6.57 26.37 10.74
CA ARG A 87 6.16 24.96 10.79
C ARG A 87 5.73 24.48 9.42
N THR A 88 6.13 23.27 9.07
CA THR A 88 5.73 22.62 7.81
C THR A 88 4.43 21.87 7.99
N TYR A 89 3.52 22.03 7.03
CA TYR A 89 2.21 21.39 6.98
C TYR A 89 2.03 20.64 5.66
N SER A 90 1.49 19.42 5.73
CA SER A 90 0.99 18.68 4.57
C SER A 90 -0.43 19.14 4.19
N ALA A 91 -0.92 18.71 3.02
CA ALA A 91 -2.32 18.94 2.63
C ALA A 91 -3.30 18.29 3.61
N THR A 92 -2.93 17.15 4.18
CA THR A 92 -3.68 16.44 5.22
C THR A 92 -3.79 17.27 6.50
N ASP A 93 -2.69 17.91 6.95
CA ASP A 93 -2.69 18.76 8.13
C ASP A 93 -3.58 20.00 7.95
N LEU A 94 -3.46 20.68 6.80
CA LEU A 94 -4.27 21.85 6.47
C LEU A 94 -5.76 21.50 6.36
N SER A 95 -6.07 20.35 5.75
CA SER A 95 -7.44 19.83 5.69
C SER A 95 -7.98 19.46 7.07
N ALA A 96 -7.15 18.93 7.97
CA ALA A 96 -7.53 18.66 9.34
C ALA A 96 -7.85 19.94 10.13
N MET A 97 -7.07 21.01 9.93
CA MET A 97 -7.36 22.33 10.50
C MET A 97 -8.69 22.88 9.98
N MET A 98 -8.92 22.78 8.67
CA MET A 98 -10.17 23.20 8.04
C MET A 98 -11.37 22.43 8.59
N LEU A 99 -11.31 21.09 8.61
CA LEU A 99 -12.37 20.23 9.14
C LEU A 99 -12.68 20.52 10.61
N ARG A 100 -11.65 20.70 11.44
CA ARG A 100 -11.82 21.05 12.86
C ARG A 100 -12.58 22.35 13.01
N GLY A 101 -12.15 23.41 12.30
CA GLY A 101 -12.83 24.70 12.34
C GLY A 101 -14.27 24.63 11.82
N LEU A 102 -14.53 23.89 10.73
CA LEU A 102 -15.90 23.68 10.22
C LEU A 102 -16.81 23.02 11.26
N VAL A 103 -16.33 21.98 11.94
CA VAL A 103 -17.06 21.28 12.99
C VAL A 103 -17.30 22.19 14.19
N GLU A 104 -16.29 22.94 14.64
CA GLU A 104 -16.42 23.91 15.73
C GLU A 104 -17.49 24.96 15.42
N GLN A 105 -17.43 25.60 14.25
CA GLN A 105 -18.43 26.58 13.82
C GLN A 105 -19.83 25.95 13.73
N ALA A 106 -19.95 24.76 13.15
CA ALA A 106 -21.23 24.08 13.00
C ALA A 106 -21.86 23.71 14.35
N GLN A 107 -21.06 23.30 15.34
CA GLN A 107 -21.54 23.02 16.70
C GLN A 107 -22.01 24.29 17.42
N GLU A 108 -21.27 25.39 17.28
CA GLU A 108 -21.64 26.69 17.86
C GLU A 108 -22.97 27.20 17.29
N VAL A 109 -23.12 27.18 15.95
CA VAL A 109 -24.32 27.70 15.27
C VAL A 109 -25.53 26.78 15.48
N SER A 110 -25.34 25.46 15.45
CA SER A 110 -26.44 24.50 15.63
C SER A 110 -26.83 24.25 17.08
N GLY A 111 -25.95 24.59 18.04
CA GLY A 111 -26.11 24.26 19.46
C GLY A 111 -26.07 22.75 19.76
N SER A 112 -25.66 21.93 18.80
CA SER A 112 -25.61 20.46 18.90
C SER A 112 -24.17 19.98 18.86
N THR A 113 -23.84 18.91 19.59
CA THR A 113 -22.55 18.23 19.43
C THR A 113 -22.56 17.42 18.14
N ILE A 114 -21.44 17.35 17.42
CA ILE A 114 -21.29 16.52 16.22
C ILE A 114 -20.53 15.26 16.65
N ASP A 115 -21.20 14.11 16.60
CA ASP A 115 -20.60 12.83 17.01
C ASP A 115 -19.96 12.11 15.83
N HIS A 116 -20.58 12.19 14.65
CA HIS A 116 -20.14 11.48 13.45
C HIS A 116 -20.29 12.32 12.17
N ALA A 117 -19.53 11.98 11.13
CA ALA A 117 -19.70 12.58 9.81
C ALA A 117 -19.50 11.62 8.63
N ILE A 118 -19.99 12.04 7.47
CA ILE A 118 -19.45 11.65 6.17
C ILE A 118 -18.80 12.88 5.55
N VAL A 119 -17.59 12.71 5.02
CA VAL A 119 -16.84 13.76 4.32
C VAL A 119 -16.85 13.46 2.83
N THR A 120 -17.04 14.47 1.98
CA THR A 120 -17.05 14.27 0.53
C THR A 120 -15.65 14.32 -0.09
N VAL A 121 -15.49 13.60 -1.19
CA VAL A 121 -14.29 13.58 -2.03
C VAL A 121 -14.65 13.62 -3.51
N PRO A 122 -13.80 14.17 -4.38
CA PRO A 122 -13.95 14.06 -5.82
C PRO A 122 -14.08 12.60 -6.23
N ALA A 123 -14.95 12.30 -7.20
CA ALA A 123 -15.16 10.92 -7.62
C ALA A 123 -13.88 10.30 -8.20
N TYR A 124 -13.06 11.10 -8.88
CA TYR A 124 -11.79 10.68 -9.46
C TYR A 124 -10.62 10.57 -8.47
N PHE A 125 -10.80 10.86 -7.18
CA PHE A 125 -9.77 10.60 -6.17
C PHE A 125 -9.39 9.12 -6.12
N ARG A 126 -8.08 8.86 -6.04
CA ARG A 126 -7.49 7.54 -5.91
C ARG A 126 -7.37 7.18 -4.44
N ASN A 127 -6.67 6.08 -4.14
CA ASN A 127 -6.60 5.54 -2.79
C ASN A 127 -5.88 6.49 -1.84
N ALA A 128 -4.77 7.08 -2.28
CA ALA A 128 -3.95 7.98 -1.45
C ALA A 128 -4.73 9.21 -0.98
N GLU A 129 -5.50 9.85 -1.86
CA GLU A 129 -6.25 11.06 -1.52
C GLU A 129 -7.47 10.74 -0.63
N ARG A 130 -8.11 9.58 -0.82
CA ARG A 130 -9.20 9.10 0.04
C ARG A 130 -8.71 8.79 1.45
N GLU A 131 -7.59 8.09 1.58
CA GLU A 131 -6.96 7.80 2.87
C GLU A 131 -6.50 9.07 3.57
N ALA A 132 -5.87 10.00 2.83
CA ALA A 132 -5.47 11.31 3.36
C ALA A 132 -6.68 12.11 3.86
N THR A 133 -7.84 12.04 3.20
CA THR A 133 -9.06 12.72 3.64
C THR A 133 -9.61 12.10 4.94
N LEU A 134 -9.60 10.77 5.05
CA LEU A 134 -9.98 10.07 6.28
C LEU A 134 -9.03 10.40 7.44
N GLU A 135 -7.72 10.47 7.15
CA GLU A 135 -6.71 10.85 8.14
C GLU A 135 -6.86 12.31 8.59
N ALA A 136 -7.15 13.23 7.66
CA ALA A 136 -7.43 14.62 7.99
C ALA A 136 -8.62 14.75 8.96
N ALA A 137 -9.68 13.97 8.74
CA ALA A 137 -10.82 13.93 9.65
C ALA A 137 -10.47 13.33 11.02
N ARG A 138 -9.66 12.26 11.05
CA ARG A 138 -9.15 11.69 12.30
C ARG A 138 -8.32 12.71 13.10
N LEU A 139 -7.43 13.44 12.43
CA LEU A 139 -6.62 14.49 13.03
C LEU A 139 -7.49 15.66 13.54
N ALA A 140 -8.59 15.96 12.85
CA ALA A 140 -9.59 16.93 13.30
C ALA A 140 -10.39 16.48 14.54
N GLY A 141 -10.25 15.21 14.98
CA GLY A 141 -10.99 14.64 16.09
C GLY A 141 -12.43 14.23 15.72
N LEU A 142 -12.70 14.03 14.43
CA LEU A 142 -14.00 13.68 13.90
C LEU A 142 -14.09 12.17 13.64
N ASP A 143 -15.14 11.52 14.16
CA ASP A 143 -15.42 10.13 13.82
C ASP A 143 -16.17 10.05 12.49
N VAL A 144 -15.54 9.47 11.47
CA VAL A 144 -16.06 9.46 10.11
C VAL A 144 -16.49 8.05 9.71
N TYR A 145 -17.75 7.91 9.28
CA TYR A 145 -18.27 6.63 8.76
C TYR A 145 -17.63 6.22 7.44
N GLY A 146 -17.15 7.19 6.67
CA GLY A 146 -16.49 7.00 5.41
C GLY A 146 -16.48 8.28 4.59
N VAL A 147 -15.95 8.17 3.37
CA VAL A 147 -16.03 9.24 2.37
C VAL A 147 -17.12 8.95 1.35
N LEU A 148 -17.69 10.00 0.76
CA LEU A 148 -18.70 9.92 -0.29
C LEU A 148 -18.25 10.70 -1.52
N ASN A 149 -18.45 10.14 -2.70
CA ASN A 149 -18.17 10.85 -3.95
C ASN A 149 -19.09 12.07 -4.08
N GLU A 150 -18.51 13.25 -4.36
CA GLU A 150 -19.21 14.53 -4.53
C GLU A 150 -20.39 14.46 -5.53
N PRO A 151 -20.20 13.98 -6.77
CA PRO A 151 -21.31 13.89 -7.73
C PRO A 151 -22.38 12.86 -7.32
N THR A 152 -21.99 11.80 -6.60
CA THR A 152 -22.94 10.87 -5.97
C THR A 152 -23.79 11.57 -4.91
N ALA A 153 -23.16 12.41 -4.08
CA ALA A 153 -23.86 13.24 -3.09
C ALA A 153 -24.84 14.22 -3.76
N ALA A 154 -24.42 14.91 -4.82
CA ALA A 154 -25.29 15.81 -5.57
C ALA A 154 -26.52 15.09 -6.16
N THR A 155 -26.36 13.83 -6.57
CA THR A 155 -27.48 13.01 -7.07
C THR A 155 -28.53 12.75 -5.99
N PHE A 156 -28.16 12.63 -4.71
CA PHE A 156 -29.13 12.54 -3.61
C PHE A 156 -29.97 13.81 -3.48
N ALA A 157 -29.32 14.98 -3.50
CA ALA A 157 -30.01 16.25 -3.39
C ALA A 157 -31.02 16.45 -4.53
N TYR A 158 -30.69 16.00 -5.75
CA TYR A 158 -31.62 15.99 -6.88
C TYR A 158 -32.72 14.94 -6.73
N GLY A 159 -32.38 13.69 -6.39
CA GLY A 159 -33.31 12.56 -6.32
C GLY A 159 -34.46 12.75 -5.34
N LEU A 160 -34.32 13.63 -4.35
CA LEU A 160 -35.39 14.07 -3.45
C LEU A 160 -36.41 15.00 -4.11
N ASN A 161 -35.95 15.86 -5.01
CA ASN A 161 -36.75 16.87 -5.70
C ASN A 161 -37.21 16.40 -7.09
N GLY A 162 -36.63 15.30 -7.60
CA GLY A 162 -36.86 14.73 -8.92
C GLY A 162 -38.15 13.93 -9.06
N SER A 163 -38.50 13.62 -10.31
CA SER A 163 -39.69 12.82 -10.65
C SER A 163 -39.49 11.35 -10.23
N SER A 164 -40.58 10.63 -9.91
CA SER A 164 -40.55 9.18 -9.70
C SER A 164 -40.32 8.35 -10.97
N LYS A 165 -40.18 9.02 -12.13
CA LYS A 165 -39.89 8.37 -13.40
C LYS A 165 -38.41 7.97 -13.45
N PRO A 166 -38.07 6.80 -14.01
CA PRO A 166 -36.69 6.44 -14.31
C PRO A 166 -36.07 7.45 -15.28
N GLN A 167 -34.87 7.94 -14.97
CA GLN A 167 -34.11 8.89 -15.78
C GLN A 167 -32.62 8.58 -15.70
N THR A 168 -31.91 8.72 -16.81
CA THR A 168 -30.46 8.69 -16.84
C THR A 168 -29.93 10.12 -16.88
N ILE A 169 -29.24 10.54 -15.82
CA ILE A 169 -28.73 11.89 -15.65
C ILE A 169 -27.21 11.91 -15.67
N LEU A 170 -26.66 13.01 -16.18
CA LEU A 170 -25.24 13.32 -16.07
C LEU A 170 -25.04 14.34 -14.95
N VAL A 171 -24.21 14.06 -13.95
CA VAL A 171 -23.74 15.06 -13.00
C VAL A 171 -22.44 15.62 -13.55
N TYR A 172 -22.41 16.93 -13.77
CA TYR A 172 -21.25 17.67 -14.25
C TYR A 172 -20.79 18.58 -13.12
N ASP A 173 -19.74 18.15 -12.41
CA ASP A 173 -19.21 18.83 -11.24
C ASP A 173 -17.92 19.56 -11.60
N LEU A 174 -18.00 20.87 -11.79
CA LEU A 174 -16.84 21.73 -12.05
C LEU A 174 -16.64 22.66 -10.86
N GLY A 175 -15.76 22.21 -9.96
CA GLY A 175 -15.38 22.91 -8.75
C GLY A 175 -14.31 23.98 -8.98
N GLY A 176 -13.64 24.36 -7.89
CA GLY A 176 -12.55 25.34 -7.92
C GLY A 176 -11.18 24.77 -8.31
N GLY A 177 -11.00 23.45 -8.24
CA GLY A 177 -9.74 22.81 -8.67
C GLY A 177 -9.86 21.35 -9.08
N THR A 178 -11.08 20.81 -9.11
CA THR A 178 -11.38 19.44 -9.55
C THR A 178 -12.59 19.47 -10.49
N PHE A 179 -12.58 18.54 -11.44
CA PHE A 179 -13.67 18.32 -12.36
C PHE A 179 -14.04 16.84 -12.31
N ASP A 180 -15.28 16.54 -12.01
CA ASP A 180 -15.81 15.18 -12.07
C ASP A 180 -17.07 15.15 -12.94
N VAL A 181 -17.25 14.03 -13.61
CA VAL A 181 -18.47 13.71 -14.33
C VAL A 181 -18.93 12.32 -13.94
N THR A 182 -20.22 12.20 -13.60
CA THR A 182 -20.83 10.93 -13.20
C THR A 182 -22.11 10.71 -13.99
N LEU A 183 -22.26 9.50 -14.53
CA LEU A 183 -23.50 9.08 -15.16
C LEU A 183 -24.28 8.23 -14.16
N ALA A 184 -25.50 8.63 -13.84
CA ALA A 184 -26.35 7.91 -12.89
C ALA A 184 -27.72 7.61 -13.50
N HIS A 185 -28.22 6.42 -13.21
CA HIS A 185 -29.62 6.05 -13.40
C HIS A 185 -30.38 6.29 -12.10
N VAL A 186 -31.39 7.14 -12.14
CA VAL A 186 -32.22 7.49 -10.98
C VAL A 186 -33.64 7.02 -11.26
N ASP A 187 -34.20 6.25 -10.34
CA ASP A 187 -35.61 5.86 -10.37
C ASP A 187 -36.33 6.25 -9.06
N GLY A 188 -37.54 5.73 -8.86
CA GLY A 188 -38.37 6.04 -7.69
C GLY A 188 -37.73 5.68 -6.35
N ASP A 189 -36.89 4.64 -6.29
CA ASP A 189 -36.41 4.04 -5.05
C ASP A 189 -34.88 3.83 -5.00
N GLU A 190 -34.20 3.89 -6.15
CA GLU A 190 -32.77 3.60 -6.31
C GLU A 190 -32.04 4.70 -7.13
N ILE A 191 -30.82 5.01 -6.70
CA ILE A 191 -29.80 5.74 -7.46
C ILE A 191 -28.69 4.74 -7.78
N ARG A 192 -28.44 4.50 -9.07
CA ARG A 192 -27.37 3.62 -9.53
C ARG A 192 -26.39 4.42 -10.37
N VAL A 193 -25.18 4.59 -9.86
CA VAL A 193 -24.07 5.14 -10.65
C VAL A 193 -23.68 4.10 -11.71
N LEU A 194 -23.63 4.52 -12.97
CA LEU A 194 -23.23 3.69 -14.10
C LEU A 194 -21.73 3.80 -14.38
N GLY A 195 -21.15 4.97 -14.10
CA GLY A 195 -19.73 5.23 -14.22
C GLY A 195 -19.38 6.63 -13.76
N SER A 196 -18.11 6.83 -13.43
CA SER A 196 -17.56 8.15 -13.14
C SER A 196 -16.20 8.33 -13.80
N ASP A 197 -15.86 9.58 -14.10
CA ASP A 197 -14.56 9.99 -14.59
C ASP A 197 -14.27 11.43 -14.13
N GLY A 198 -13.06 11.93 -14.32
CA GLY A 198 -12.69 13.26 -13.86
C GLY A 198 -11.22 13.62 -14.04
N ASN A 199 -10.86 14.77 -13.46
CA ASN A 199 -9.50 15.28 -13.35
C ASN A 199 -9.39 16.11 -12.04
N HIS A 200 -8.58 15.64 -11.10
CA HIS A 200 -8.38 16.29 -9.80
C HIS A 200 -7.46 17.53 -9.86
N GLN A 201 -6.95 17.87 -11.05
CA GLN A 201 -6.15 19.06 -11.31
C GLN A 201 -6.81 20.02 -12.32
N LEU A 202 -8.09 19.88 -12.61
CA LEU A 202 -8.83 20.77 -13.52
C LEU A 202 -10.00 21.42 -12.79
N GLY A 203 -10.06 22.75 -12.71
CA GLY A 203 -11.19 23.46 -12.13
C GLY A 203 -11.09 24.97 -12.27
N GLY A 204 -11.91 25.70 -11.52
CA GLY A 204 -12.03 27.16 -11.62
C GLY A 204 -10.71 27.93 -11.53
N LYS A 205 -9.71 27.42 -10.81
CA LYS A 205 -8.36 28.00 -10.72
C LYS A 205 -7.67 28.02 -12.09
N ASP A 206 -7.85 27.04 -12.95
CA ASP A 206 -7.19 27.00 -14.26
C ASP A 206 -7.75 28.09 -15.20
N TRP A 207 -9.04 28.42 -15.04
CA TRP A 207 -9.65 29.61 -15.67
C TRP A 207 -9.10 30.91 -15.07
N ASP A 208 -8.86 30.96 -13.76
CA ASP A 208 -8.24 32.13 -13.12
C ASP A 208 -6.82 32.34 -13.64
N ASP A 209 -6.02 31.27 -13.72
CA ASP A 209 -4.65 31.28 -14.22
C ASP A 209 -4.59 31.71 -15.69
N ALA A 210 -5.58 31.35 -16.51
CA ALA A 210 -5.67 31.84 -17.89
C ALA A 210 -5.89 33.36 -17.96
N VAL A 211 -6.71 33.92 -17.05
CA VAL A 211 -6.90 35.37 -16.94
C VAL A 211 -5.64 36.05 -16.40
N VAL A 212 -4.94 35.44 -15.43
CA VAL A 212 -3.65 35.94 -14.91
C VAL A 212 -2.64 36.05 -16.06
N ARG A 213 -2.43 34.98 -16.84
CA ARG A 213 -1.52 34.97 -17.99
C ARG A 213 -1.90 36.03 -19.01
N TRP A 214 -3.19 36.13 -19.38
CA TRP A 214 -3.66 37.15 -20.31
C TRP A 214 -3.38 38.59 -19.85
N VAL A 215 -3.47 38.86 -18.54
CA VAL A 215 -3.14 40.18 -17.98
C VAL A 215 -1.63 40.40 -17.94
N ALA A 216 -0.86 39.38 -17.53
CA ALA A 216 0.60 39.43 -17.46
C ALA A 216 1.21 39.71 -18.84
N ASP A 217 0.83 38.93 -19.85
CA ASP A 217 1.30 39.07 -21.23
C ASP A 217 1.02 40.50 -21.76
N LYS A 218 -0.19 41.04 -21.51
CA LYS A 218 -0.53 42.40 -21.94
C LYS A 218 0.28 43.48 -21.23
N PHE A 219 0.60 43.29 -19.97
CA PHE A 219 1.37 44.25 -19.18
C PHE A 219 2.85 44.21 -19.53
N GLU A 220 3.39 43.01 -19.76
CA GLU A 220 4.73 42.84 -20.28
C GLU A 220 4.87 43.46 -21.68
N ASP A 221 3.91 43.20 -22.59
CA ASP A 221 3.90 43.80 -23.94
C ASP A 221 3.87 45.35 -23.92
N GLU A 222 3.20 45.95 -22.93
CA GLU A 222 3.05 47.42 -22.85
C GLU A 222 4.21 48.10 -22.10
N PHE A 223 4.77 47.47 -21.08
CA PHE A 223 5.75 48.10 -20.16
C PHE A 223 7.09 47.39 -20.05
N ASP A 224 7.28 46.22 -20.68
CA ASP A 224 8.48 45.37 -20.55
C ASP A 224 8.72 44.96 -19.07
N VAL A 225 7.63 44.68 -18.35
CA VAL A 225 7.64 44.27 -16.93
C VAL A 225 6.81 43.00 -16.76
N ASP A 226 7.46 41.92 -16.31
CA ASP A 226 6.80 40.68 -15.95
C ASP A 226 6.26 40.74 -14.51
N ILE A 227 4.92 40.69 -14.36
CA ILE A 227 4.24 40.70 -13.05
C ILE A 227 4.52 39.40 -12.28
N THR A 228 4.82 38.30 -12.99
CA THR A 228 4.96 36.97 -12.40
C THR A 228 6.27 36.80 -11.62
N GLU A 229 7.23 37.70 -11.78
CA GLU A 229 8.49 37.70 -11.01
C GLU A 229 8.33 38.20 -9.55
N ASP A 230 7.23 38.91 -9.23
CA ASP A 230 6.92 39.37 -7.87
C ASP A 230 5.76 38.57 -7.28
N ASP A 231 6.08 37.68 -6.33
CA ASP A 231 5.11 36.80 -5.67
C ASP A 231 3.93 37.56 -5.05
N GLY A 232 4.16 38.77 -4.52
CA GLY A 232 3.13 39.60 -3.92
C GLY A 232 2.18 40.18 -4.95
N GLN A 233 2.72 40.66 -6.08
CA GLN A 233 1.92 41.16 -7.21
C GLN A 233 1.17 40.04 -7.92
N LEU A 234 1.79 38.88 -8.09
CA LEU A 234 1.17 37.71 -8.67
C LEU A 234 -0.02 37.24 -7.82
N ALA A 235 0.14 37.17 -6.49
CA ALA A 235 -0.95 36.84 -5.57
C ALA A 235 -2.11 37.84 -5.68
N ARG A 236 -1.82 39.14 -5.77
CA ARG A 236 -2.84 40.18 -5.96
C ARG A 236 -3.55 40.05 -7.30
N LEU A 237 -2.81 39.78 -8.37
CA LEU A 237 -3.36 39.58 -9.71
C LEU A 237 -4.26 38.34 -9.76
N ALA A 238 -3.89 37.25 -9.09
CA ALA A 238 -4.72 36.05 -8.99
C ALA A 238 -6.10 36.33 -8.36
N ILE A 239 -6.15 37.12 -7.29
CA ILE A 239 -7.43 37.55 -6.67
C ILE A 239 -8.26 38.39 -7.65
N MET A 240 -7.60 39.30 -8.37
CA MET A 240 -8.27 40.14 -9.36
C MET A 240 -8.83 39.34 -10.55
N ALA A 241 -8.08 38.33 -11.01
CA ALA A 241 -8.48 37.40 -12.05
C ALA A 241 -9.73 36.60 -11.65
N GLU A 242 -9.75 36.04 -10.44
CA GLU A 242 -10.92 35.34 -9.90
C GLU A 242 -12.16 36.24 -9.86
N ASN A 243 -12.00 37.48 -9.40
CA ASN A 243 -13.09 38.46 -9.38
C ASN A 243 -13.58 38.85 -10.78
N ALA A 244 -12.66 38.98 -11.74
CA ALA A 244 -13.01 39.25 -13.14
C ALA A 244 -13.81 38.09 -13.74
N LYS A 245 -13.38 36.84 -13.53
CA LYS A 245 -14.11 35.62 -13.92
C LYS A 245 -15.53 35.62 -13.33
N LYS A 246 -15.66 35.80 -12.00
CA LYS A 246 -16.96 35.87 -11.32
C LYS A 246 -17.87 36.97 -11.89
N ARG A 247 -17.29 38.12 -12.27
CA ARG A 247 -18.04 39.22 -12.90
C ARG A 247 -18.49 38.88 -14.32
N LEU A 248 -17.64 38.23 -15.12
CA LEU A 248 -17.94 37.80 -16.48
C LEU A 248 -19.10 36.79 -16.56
N THR A 249 -19.34 36.04 -15.48
CA THR A 249 -20.54 35.20 -15.36
C THR A 249 -21.84 35.99 -15.52
N ARG A 250 -21.89 37.25 -15.06
CA ARG A 250 -23.11 38.08 -15.06
C ARG A 250 -23.04 39.30 -15.97
N SER A 251 -21.84 39.66 -16.43
CA SER A 251 -21.57 40.85 -17.23
C SER A 251 -20.92 40.48 -18.56
N ALA A 252 -21.04 41.34 -19.57
CA ALA A 252 -20.40 41.13 -20.87
C ALA A 252 -18.89 41.39 -20.85
N TYR A 253 -18.38 42.08 -19.83
CA TYR A 253 -16.97 42.38 -19.65
C TYR A 253 -16.62 42.57 -18.16
N ALA A 254 -15.34 42.47 -17.85
CA ALA A 254 -14.74 42.86 -16.58
C ALA A 254 -13.51 43.76 -16.84
N ASP A 255 -13.33 44.75 -15.98
CA ASP A 255 -12.16 45.62 -16.01
C ASP A 255 -11.19 45.19 -14.89
N ILE A 256 -9.91 45.03 -15.22
CA ILE A 256 -8.83 44.64 -14.32
C ILE A 256 -7.79 45.77 -14.31
N THR A 257 -7.49 46.34 -13.14
CA THR A 257 -6.52 47.44 -13.00
C THR A 257 -5.26 46.97 -12.30
N VAL A 258 -4.15 46.89 -13.02
CA VAL A 258 -2.84 46.48 -12.49
C VAL A 258 -2.03 47.72 -12.13
N ASP A 259 -1.37 47.68 -10.97
CA ASP A 259 -0.38 48.66 -10.54
C ASP A 259 0.89 47.91 -10.11
N CYS A 260 1.92 47.94 -10.96
CA CYS A 260 3.16 47.20 -10.77
C CYS A 260 4.36 48.03 -11.29
N ALA A 261 5.48 48.00 -10.58
CA ALA A 261 6.72 48.72 -10.94
C ALA A 261 6.55 50.23 -11.26
N GLY A 262 5.55 50.90 -10.68
CA GLY A 262 5.25 52.31 -10.94
C GLY A 262 4.45 52.56 -12.23
N HIS A 263 4.02 51.50 -12.91
CA HIS A 263 3.12 51.55 -14.05
C HIS A 263 1.72 51.13 -13.63
N THR A 264 0.72 51.90 -14.07
CA THR A 264 -0.70 51.59 -13.83
C THR A 264 -1.41 51.42 -15.17
N ALA A 265 -2.03 50.26 -15.37
CA ALA A 265 -2.78 49.94 -16.57
C ALA A 265 -4.13 49.33 -16.25
N LYS A 266 -5.10 49.52 -17.15
CA LYS A 266 -6.45 49.02 -17.02
C LYS A 266 -6.83 48.21 -18.25
N TYR A 267 -6.97 46.91 -18.07
CA TYR A 267 -7.37 45.98 -19.13
C TYR A 267 -8.85 45.65 -19.03
N ARG A 268 -9.53 45.65 -20.17
CA ARG A 268 -10.91 45.18 -20.28
C ARG A 268 -10.90 43.80 -20.93
N LEU A 269 -11.40 42.80 -20.22
CA LEU A 269 -11.62 41.46 -20.71
C LEU A 269 -13.10 41.30 -21.05
N SER A 270 -13.43 41.02 -22.31
CA SER A 270 -14.79 40.68 -22.74
C SER A 270 -15.12 39.21 -22.49
N ARG A 271 -16.41 38.85 -22.51
CA ARG A 271 -16.84 37.45 -22.39
C ARG A 271 -16.33 36.59 -23.55
N ASP A 272 -16.39 37.10 -24.78
CA ASP A 272 -15.92 36.38 -25.96
C ASP A 272 -14.41 36.09 -25.87
N GLU A 273 -13.60 37.09 -25.49
CA GLU A 273 -12.16 36.89 -25.26
C GLU A 273 -11.90 35.90 -24.11
N PHE A 274 -12.69 35.94 -23.03
CA PHE A 274 -12.58 34.99 -21.93
C PHE A 274 -12.89 33.56 -22.38
N ASP A 275 -13.95 33.37 -23.16
CA ASP A 275 -14.32 32.06 -23.69
C ASP A 275 -13.24 31.55 -24.66
N ASP A 276 -12.63 32.42 -25.46
CA ASP A 276 -11.52 32.07 -26.36
C ASP A 276 -10.27 31.60 -25.59
N ILE A 277 -9.78 32.38 -24.62
CA ILE A 277 -8.57 32.03 -23.85
C ILE A 277 -8.77 30.84 -22.91
N THR A 278 -10.02 30.45 -22.64
CA THR A 278 -10.36 29.31 -21.77
C THR A 278 -10.95 28.11 -22.48
N SER A 279 -11.03 28.17 -23.81
CA SER A 279 -11.60 27.12 -24.66
C SER A 279 -10.93 25.75 -24.50
N PHE A 280 -9.63 25.72 -24.25
CA PHE A 280 -8.87 24.49 -24.03
C PHE A 280 -9.39 23.70 -22.83
N MET A 281 -9.58 24.37 -21.69
CA MET A 281 -10.05 23.72 -20.46
C MET A 281 -11.50 23.22 -20.60
N LEU A 282 -12.36 23.95 -21.31
CA LEU A 282 -13.70 23.46 -21.65
C LEU A 282 -13.63 22.24 -22.60
N GLY A 283 -12.68 22.22 -23.54
CA GLY A 283 -12.37 21.07 -24.38
C GLY A 283 -11.98 19.84 -23.55
N GLU A 284 -11.09 19.99 -22.58
CA GLU A 284 -10.69 18.89 -21.68
C GLU A 284 -11.88 18.32 -20.91
N THR A 285 -12.78 19.19 -20.41
CA THR A 285 -14.00 18.70 -19.75
C THR A 285 -14.87 17.85 -20.69
N ALA A 286 -14.95 18.23 -21.97
CA ALA A 286 -15.70 17.49 -22.98
C ALA A 286 -15.08 16.11 -23.28
N ASP A 287 -13.76 16.05 -23.42
CA ASP A 287 -13.03 14.81 -23.66
C ASP A 287 -13.23 13.81 -22.50
N ILE A 288 -13.27 14.33 -21.26
CA ILE A 288 -13.56 13.51 -20.07
C ILE A 288 -14.99 12.98 -20.09
N VAL A 289 -15.99 13.77 -20.52
CA VAL A 289 -17.37 13.27 -20.69
C VAL A 289 -17.43 12.16 -21.74
N ASP A 290 -16.76 12.33 -22.86
CA ASP A 290 -16.73 11.32 -23.93
C ASP A 290 -16.03 10.03 -23.48
N ARG A 291 -14.94 10.15 -22.71
CA ARG A 291 -14.26 9.01 -22.07
C ARG A 291 -15.18 8.27 -21.09
N LEU A 292 -15.91 9.00 -20.25
CA LEU A 292 -16.92 8.40 -19.36
C LEU A 292 -17.94 7.60 -20.16
N PHE A 293 -18.52 8.21 -21.20
CA PHE A 293 -19.52 7.56 -22.05
C PHE A 293 -19.01 6.29 -22.73
N ALA A 294 -17.73 6.26 -23.11
CA ALA A 294 -17.10 5.07 -23.67
C ALA A 294 -16.82 3.98 -22.62
N SER A 295 -16.61 4.36 -21.35
CA SER A 295 -16.24 3.44 -20.26
C SER A 295 -17.40 2.65 -19.64
N VAL A 296 -18.65 3.02 -19.94
CA VAL A 296 -19.85 2.35 -19.41
C VAL A 296 -20.39 1.31 -20.41
N ASP A 297 -21.05 0.26 -19.90
CA ASP A 297 -21.65 -0.80 -20.71
C ASP A 297 -23.18 -0.82 -20.56
N PRO A 298 -23.98 -0.64 -21.64
CA PRO A 298 -23.54 -0.31 -23.00
C PRO A 298 -22.99 1.14 -23.10
N PRO A 299 -22.10 1.42 -24.07
CA PRO A 299 -21.60 2.77 -24.30
C PRO A 299 -22.73 3.79 -24.49
N MET A 300 -22.49 4.99 -23.96
CA MET A 300 -23.46 6.06 -23.88
C MET A 300 -23.12 7.21 -24.83
N ASN A 301 -24.04 8.16 -24.94
CA ASN A 301 -23.83 9.45 -25.59
C ASN A 301 -24.93 10.42 -25.13
N TRP A 302 -24.76 11.70 -25.45
CA TRP A 302 -25.70 12.77 -25.06
C TRP A 302 -27.16 12.52 -25.45
N SER A 303 -27.45 11.82 -26.55
CA SER A 303 -28.84 11.54 -26.97
C SER A 303 -29.58 10.57 -26.03
N ARG A 304 -28.83 9.79 -25.24
CA ARG A 304 -29.36 8.82 -24.27
C ARG A 304 -29.38 9.38 -22.84
N VAL A 305 -29.00 10.64 -22.66
CA VAL A 305 -29.03 11.35 -21.36
C VAL A 305 -30.31 12.18 -21.27
N ASP A 306 -31.07 11.98 -20.19
CA ASP A 306 -32.34 12.67 -19.96
C ASP A 306 -32.15 14.14 -19.57
N GLY A 307 -31.07 14.44 -18.86
CA GLY A 307 -30.61 15.80 -18.58
C GLY A 307 -29.31 15.81 -17.77
N ALA A 308 -28.72 16.99 -17.59
CA ALA A 308 -27.50 17.16 -16.84
C ALA A 308 -27.70 18.07 -15.62
N ILE A 309 -27.16 17.68 -14.48
CA ILE A 309 -27.12 18.47 -13.25
C ILE A 309 -25.76 19.15 -13.21
N LEU A 310 -25.75 20.46 -12.99
CA LEU A 310 -24.52 21.22 -12.78
C LEU A 310 -24.23 21.33 -11.28
N VAL A 311 -23.00 21.06 -10.89
CA VAL A 311 -22.50 21.13 -9.51
C VAL A 311 -21.18 21.89 -9.50
N GLY A 312 -20.89 22.61 -8.41
CA GLY A 312 -19.66 23.39 -8.28
C GLY A 312 -19.75 24.79 -8.90
N GLY A 313 -19.14 25.75 -8.22
CA GLY A 313 -19.30 27.18 -8.51
C GLY A 313 -18.84 27.61 -9.92
N SER A 314 -17.91 26.87 -10.53
CA SER A 314 -17.39 27.19 -11.87
C SER A 314 -18.39 26.81 -12.96
N THR A 315 -19.36 25.92 -12.71
CA THR A 315 -20.44 25.66 -13.66
C THR A 315 -21.35 26.85 -13.92
N ARG A 316 -21.32 27.87 -13.05
CA ARG A 316 -22.06 29.13 -13.23
C ARG A 316 -21.63 29.89 -14.49
N MET A 317 -20.44 29.60 -15.03
CA MET A 317 -19.96 30.20 -16.26
C MET A 317 -20.92 29.91 -17.44
N PRO A 318 -21.32 30.93 -18.23
CA PRO A 318 -22.24 30.76 -19.36
C PRO A 318 -21.75 29.73 -20.39
N GLN A 319 -20.46 29.72 -20.71
CA GLN A 319 -19.86 28.75 -21.64
C GLN A 319 -20.13 27.28 -21.25
N VAL A 320 -20.21 26.95 -19.96
CA VAL A 320 -20.54 25.60 -19.48
C VAL A 320 -22.01 25.27 -19.75
N HIS A 321 -22.92 26.20 -19.47
CA HIS A 321 -24.35 26.01 -19.75
C HIS A 321 -24.60 25.84 -21.26
N GLU A 322 -23.96 26.67 -22.07
CA GLU A 322 -24.05 26.63 -23.52
C GLU A 322 -23.45 25.35 -24.10
N TYR A 323 -22.36 24.84 -23.54
CA TYR A 323 -21.81 23.53 -23.88
C TYR A 323 -22.83 22.42 -23.63
N ILE A 324 -23.41 22.35 -22.43
CA ILE A 324 -24.40 21.32 -22.08
C ILE A 324 -25.64 21.41 -22.98
N GLU A 325 -26.16 22.62 -23.23
CA GLU A 325 -27.33 22.82 -24.10
C GLU A 325 -27.04 22.44 -25.54
N ARG A 326 -25.85 22.78 -26.06
CA ARG A 326 -25.41 22.41 -27.40
C ARG A 326 -25.26 20.90 -27.57
N MET A 327 -24.67 20.21 -26.58
CA MET A 327 -24.39 18.78 -26.67
C MET A 327 -25.63 17.92 -26.42
N SER A 328 -26.45 18.27 -25.43
CA SER A 328 -27.63 17.49 -25.04
C SER A 328 -28.91 17.89 -25.78
N GLY A 329 -28.94 19.08 -26.40
CA GLY A 329 -30.15 19.69 -26.96
C GLY A 329 -31.17 20.13 -25.89
N LYS A 330 -30.77 20.14 -24.61
CA LYS A 330 -31.62 20.41 -23.46
C LYS A 330 -30.90 21.38 -22.51
N LYS A 331 -31.66 22.23 -21.83
CA LYS A 331 -31.10 23.04 -20.75
C LYS A 331 -30.67 22.15 -19.57
N PRO A 332 -29.63 22.56 -18.81
CA PRO A 332 -29.31 21.92 -17.54
C PRO A 332 -30.54 21.81 -16.63
N LEU A 333 -30.60 20.72 -15.88
CA LEU A 333 -31.65 20.45 -14.91
C LEU A 333 -31.52 21.43 -13.73
N GLY A 334 -32.65 22.03 -13.34
CA GLY A 334 -32.75 22.87 -12.15
C GLY A 334 -33.17 22.09 -10.90
N GLY A 335 -33.40 22.81 -9.80
CA GLY A 335 -33.96 22.25 -8.56
C GLY A 335 -32.92 21.85 -7.51
N VAL A 336 -31.64 22.14 -7.76
CA VAL A 336 -30.52 21.90 -6.84
C VAL A 336 -29.69 23.17 -6.73
N ASN A 337 -29.33 23.55 -5.50
CA ASN A 337 -28.37 24.64 -5.28
C ASN A 337 -26.96 24.09 -5.49
N VAL A 338 -26.25 24.63 -6.49
CA VAL A 338 -24.92 24.15 -6.93
C VAL A 338 -23.85 24.16 -5.85
N ASP A 339 -23.99 25.01 -4.82
CA ASP A 339 -23.02 25.14 -3.73
C ASP A 339 -23.39 24.31 -2.48
N GLU A 340 -24.62 23.78 -2.40
CA GLU A 340 -25.13 23.08 -1.20
C GLU A 340 -25.46 21.61 -1.47
N ALA A 341 -25.63 21.23 -2.74
CA ALA A 341 -26.06 19.90 -3.19
C ALA A 341 -25.25 18.77 -2.54
N VAL A 342 -23.94 18.94 -2.53
CA VAL A 342 -22.97 17.94 -2.09
C VAL A 342 -23.08 17.74 -0.58
N ALA A 343 -23.03 18.80 0.22
CA ALA A 343 -23.19 18.71 1.67
C ALA A 343 -24.55 18.13 2.06
N LEU A 344 -25.63 18.58 1.42
CA LEU A 344 -26.98 18.05 1.65
C LEU A 344 -27.05 16.54 1.36
N GLY A 345 -26.49 16.11 0.23
CA GLY A 345 -26.38 14.71 -0.15
C GLY A 345 -25.60 13.86 0.85
N ALA A 346 -24.46 14.39 1.31
CA ALA A 346 -23.64 13.75 2.33
C ALA A 346 -24.40 13.60 3.66
N ALA A 347 -25.16 14.62 4.08
CA ALA A 347 -25.95 14.57 5.31
C ALA A 347 -27.05 13.52 5.24
N ILE A 348 -27.70 13.37 4.07
CA ILE A 348 -28.68 12.31 3.81
C ILE A 348 -27.99 10.94 3.92
N ARG A 349 -26.88 10.75 3.20
CA ARG A 349 -26.14 9.49 3.19
C ARG A 349 -25.66 9.08 4.59
N ALA A 350 -25.22 10.05 5.40
CA ALA A 350 -24.71 9.82 6.74
C ALA A 350 -25.79 9.36 7.73
N ASN A 351 -27.06 9.66 7.43
CA ASN A 351 -28.21 9.33 8.28
C ASN A 351 -29.06 8.17 7.71
N GLN A 352 -28.55 7.42 6.72
CA GLN A 352 -29.22 6.24 6.16
C GLN A 352 -28.26 5.05 5.96
N ASP A 353 -28.80 3.84 5.96
CA ASP A 353 -28.07 2.62 5.58
C ASP A 353 -27.95 2.50 4.05
N THR A 354 -27.28 1.45 3.57
CA THR A 354 -27.09 1.21 2.12
C THR A 354 -28.39 0.93 1.37
N GLU A 355 -29.44 0.53 2.07
CA GLU A 355 -30.77 0.24 1.52
C GLU A 355 -31.70 1.47 1.65
N GLY A 356 -31.15 2.65 1.97
CA GLY A 356 -31.87 3.91 2.08
C GLY A 356 -32.74 4.03 3.35
N ARG A 357 -32.54 3.16 4.34
CA ARG A 357 -33.32 3.17 5.58
C ARG A 357 -32.68 4.13 6.58
N PRO A 358 -33.46 4.92 7.34
CA PRO A 358 -32.92 5.80 8.36
C PRO A 358 -32.07 5.04 9.38
N LEU A 359 -30.89 5.57 9.71
CA LEU A 359 -30.06 5.06 10.79
C LEU A 359 -30.56 5.60 12.13
N PHE A 360 -30.70 4.72 13.11
CA PHE A 360 -31.06 5.08 14.48
C PHE A 360 -29.84 5.02 15.39
N THR A 361 -29.58 6.09 16.13
CA THR A 361 -28.57 6.10 17.20
C THR A 361 -29.28 5.82 18.52
N ILE A 362 -29.05 4.63 19.10
CA ILE A 362 -29.52 4.30 20.44
C ILE A 362 -28.28 4.00 21.29
N GLY A 363 -28.01 4.82 22.31
CA GLY A 363 -26.99 4.53 23.32
C GLY A 363 -25.54 4.46 22.82
N GLY A 364 -25.16 5.26 21.81
CA GLY A 364 -23.78 5.30 21.29
C GLY A 364 -23.44 4.20 20.27
N GLY A 365 -24.43 3.42 19.83
CA GLY A 365 -24.31 2.50 18.70
C GLY A 365 -25.35 2.80 17.61
N THR A 366 -24.95 2.66 16.34
CA THR A 366 -25.82 2.72 15.16
C THR A 366 -26.47 1.35 14.95
N VAL A 367 -27.82 1.29 14.96
CA VAL A 367 -28.55 0.03 14.78
C VAL A 367 -29.54 0.15 13.63
N THR A 368 -29.50 -0.80 12.70
CA THR A 368 -30.51 -1.03 11.66
C THR A 368 -31.67 -1.85 12.24
N PRO A 369 -32.94 -1.51 11.99
CA PRO A 369 -34.05 -2.25 12.58
C PRO A 369 -34.24 -3.59 11.85
N THR A 370 -33.68 -4.65 12.42
CA THR A 370 -34.14 -6.02 12.18
C THR A 370 -34.42 -6.71 13.52
N ALA A 371 -35.50 -6.33 14.19
CA ALA A 371 -36.20 -7.19 15.15
C ALA A 371 -37.51 -6.55 15.62
N THR A 372 -38.62 -7.24 15.39
CA THR A 372 -39.82 -7.14 16.23
C THR A 372 -39.45 -7.35 17.69
N ILE A 373 -39.47 -6.30 18.51
CA ILE A 373 -39.47 -6.42 19.97
C ILE A 373 -40.66 -5.62 20.50
N GLY A 374 -41.63 -6.33 21.05
CA GLY A 374 -42.75 -5.73 21.76
C GLY A 374 -42.31 -5.19 23.11
N GLY A 375 -42.86 -4.04 23.49
CA GLY A 375 -42.90 -3.55 24.87
C GLY A 375 -42.36 -2.13 25.07
N GLY A 376 -43.27 -1.23 25.47
CA GLY A 376 -42.94 0.02 26.17
C GLY A 376 -42.73 1.24 25.27
N ALA A 377 -43.75 2.07 25.13
CA ALA A 377 -43.66 3.38 24.51
C ALA A 377 -42.72 4.30 25.32
N SER A 378 -41.55 4.62 24.78
CA SER A 378 -40.83 5.84 25.13
C SER A 378 -41.36 7.00 24.26
N THR A 379 -41.40 8.19 24.84
CA THR A 379 -42.08 9.39 24.31
C THR A 379 -41.27 10.21 23.31
N ASP A 380 -40.24 9.63 22.68
CA ASP A 380 -39.50 10.29 21.59
C ASP A 380 -39.91 9.67 20.25
N ALA A 381 -40.71 10.42 19.50
CA ALA A 381 -41.21 10.03 18.18
C ALA A 381 -40.06 9.72 17.19
N PRO A 382 -40.26 8.83 16.21
CA PRO A 382 -39.21 8.32 15.32
C PRO A 382 -38.56 9.41 14.45
N ARG A 383 -37.22 9.37 14.34
CA ARG A 383 -36.40 10.16 13.41
C ARG A 383 -36.63 9.68 11.97
N MET A 384 -37.45 10.37 11.18
CA MET A 384 -37.66 10.05 9.75
C MET A 384 -36.71 10.87 8.88
N VAL A 385 -35.87 10.20 8.08
CA VAL A 385 -35.22 10.83 6.91
C VAL A 385 -36.21 10.76 5.75
N LEU A 386 -36.67 11.91 5.27
CA LEU A 386 -37.61 11.97 4.13
C LEU A 386 -36.85 11.78 2.82
N GLY A 387 -37.24 10.75 2.06
CA GLY A 387 -36.78 10.49 0.69
C GLY A 387 -35.42 9.78 0.56
N GLY A 388 -35.03 9.01 1.58
CA GLY A 388 -33.91 8.07 1.45
C GLY A 388 -34.13 7.11 0.26
N LYS A 389 -33.12 6.99 -0.59
CA LYS A 389 -33.08 6.06 -1.73
C LYS A 389 -31.93 5.08 -1.51
N LYS A 390 -32.10 3.86 -1.99
CA LYS A 390 -30.99 2.92 -2.13
C LYS A 390 -29.95 3.53 -3.06
N ILE A 391 -28.67 3.37 -2.73
CA ILE A 391 -27.59 3.81 -3.60
C ILE A 391 -26.61 2.70 -3.91
N VAL A 392 -26.25 2.63 -5.19
CA VAL A 392 -25.18 1.77 -5.68
C VAL A 392 -24.20 2.68 -6.41
N ASP A 393 -23.08 2.98 -5.74
CA ASP A 393 -21.95 3.70 -6.33
C ASP A 393 -20.99 2.71 -7.01
N VAL A 394 -19.98 3.20 -7.73
CA VAL A 394 -19.00 2.40 -8.46
C VAL A 394 -17.56 2.86 -8.21
N CYS A 395 -16.58 2.00 -8.44
CA CYS A 395 -15.17 2.40 -8.41
C CYS A 395 -14.79 3.17 -9.68
N THR A 396 -14.15 4.33 -9.51
CA THR A 396 -13.72 5.18 -10.64
C THR A 396 -12.45 4.67 -11.32
N HIS A 397 -11.61 3.94 -10.57
CA HIS A 397 -10.35 3.37 -11.06
C HIS A 397 -10.43 1.85 -11.00
N ALA A 398 -9.95 1.21 -12.07
CA ALA A 398 -9.72 -0.23 -12.02
C ALA A 398 -8.68 -0.54 -10.94
N MET A 399 -8.87 -1.63 -10.20
CA MET A 399 -7.84 -2.17 -9.31
C MET A 399 -7.09 -3.26 -10.06
N GLY A 400 -5.77 -3.16 -10.04
CA GLY A 400 -4.87 -4.14 -10.62
C GLY A 400 -3.79 -4.58 -9.65
N MET A 401 -2.91 -5.45 -10.13
CA MET A 401 -1.71 -5.86 -9.40
C MET A 401 -0.55 -6.06 -10.38
N ILE A 402 0.67 -5.78 -9.92
CA ILE A 402 1.87 -6.16 -10.68
C ILE A 402 1.96 -7.69 -10.69
N ALA A 403 1.94 -8.29 -11.87
CA ALA A 403 2.03 -9.73 -12.05
C ALA A 403 3.00 -10.08 -13.18
N GLU A 404 3.56 -11.29 -13.16
CA GLU A 404 4.29 -11.81 -14.30
C GLU A 404 3.32 -12.13 -15.44
N SER A 405 3.71 -11.80 -16.68
CA SER A 405 3.01 -12.28 -17.89
C SER A 405 3.05 -13.80 -18.00
N GLU A 406 2.16 -14.38 -18.81
CA GLU A 406 2.05 -15.85 -19.01
C GLU A 406 3.39 -16.52 -19.37
N HIS A 407 4.23 -15.87 -20.17
CA HIS A 407 5.55 -16.36 -20.56
C HIS A 407 6.69 -15.83 -19.68
N ARG A 408 6.38 -15.08 -18.61
CA ARG A 408 7.34 -14.51 -17.64
C ARG A 408 8.41 -13.62 -18.28
N THR A 409 8.12 -13.02 -19.44
CA THR A 409 9.05 -12.15 -20.17
C THR A 409 8.95 -10.68 -19.78
N GLN A 410 7.89 -10.30 -19.06
CA GLN A 410 7.63 -8.95 -18.58
C GLN A 410 6.66 -8.98 -17.40
N TYR A 411 6.70 -7.95 -16.57
CA TYR A 411 5.64 -7.63 -15.62
C TYR A 411 4.51 -6.87 -16.31
N VAL A 412 3.27 -7.15 -15.93
CA VAL A 412 2.05 -6.54 -16.47
C VAL A 412 1.09 -6.18 -15.35
N ASN A 413 0.26 -5.16 -15.58
CA ASN A 413 -0.90 -4.92 -14.74
C ASN A 413 -1.95 -6.00 -15.02
N THR A 414 -2.26 -6.81 -14.00
CA THR A 414 -3.43 -7.70 -14.05
C THR A 414 -4.59 -7.05 -13.32
N VAL A 415 -5.55 -6.53 -14.08
CA VAL A 415 -6.79 -5.97 -13.52
C VAL A 415 -7.58 -7.06 -12.80
N VAL A 416 -7.89 -6.83 -11.53
CA VAL A 416 -8.65 -7.72 -10.64
C VAL A 416 -10.07 -7.20 -10.38
N ILE A 417 -10.24 -5.88 -10.33
CA ILE A 417 -11.56 -5.23 -10.23
C ILE A 417 -11.63 -4.18 -11.34
N PRO A 418 -12.45 -4.36 -12.39
CA PRO A 418 -12.58 -3.39 -13.47
C PRO A 418 -13.11 -2.03 -12.99
N LYS A 419 -12.80 -0.97 -13.75
CA LYS A 419 -13.43 0.35 -13.57
C LYS A 419 -14.96 0.23 -13.67
N ASN A 420 -15.68 1.12 -12.99
CA ASN A 420 -17.13 1.17 -12.89
C ASN A 420 -17.77 -0.06 -12.22
N THR A 421 -17.01 -0.88 -11.47
CA THR A 421 -17.57 -1.97 -10.69
C THR A 421 -18.34 -1.43 -9.48
N PRO A 422 -19.58 -1.91 -9.20
CA PRO A 422 -20.36 -1.51 -8.03
C PRO A 422 -19.63 -1.68 -6.69
N LEU A 423 -19.74 -0.68 -5.82
CA LEU A 423 -19.14 -0.68 -4.48
C LEU A 423 -20.11 -1.17 -3.40
N PRO A 424 -19.62 -1.89 -2.37
CA PRO A 424 -18.26 -2.42 -2.24
C PRO A 424 -18.00 -3.56 -3.24
N ALA A 425 -16.76 -3.68 -3.70
CA ALA A 425 -16.35 -4.70 -4.66
C ALA A 425 -15.26 -5.59 -4.07
N SER A 426 -15.28 -6.89 -4.35
CA SER A 426 -14.19 -7.79 -3.96
C SER A 426 -13.89 -8.82 -5.04
N TYR A 427 -12.60 -9.12 -5.19
CA TYR A 427 -12.08 -10.16 -6.07
C TYR A 427 -11.07 -11.02 -5.31
N MET A 428 -11.14 -12.33 -5.47
CA MET A 428 -10.23 -13.27 -4.83
C MET A 428 -9.33 -13.93 -5.87
N LYS A 429 -8.01 -13.93 -5.61
CA LYS A 429 -7.01 -14.61 -6.43
C LYS A 429 -6.17 -15.53 -5.57
N THR A 430 -6.05 -16.79 -5.97
CA THR A 430 -5.13 -17.74 -5.33
C THR A 430 -3.74 -17.62 -5.96
N LEU A 431 -2.73 -17.38 -5.13
CA LEU A 431 -1.33 -17.31 -5.53
C LEU A 431 -0.54 -18.40 -4.81
N GLY A 432 0.25 -19.17 -5.56
CA GLY A 432 1.14 -20.17 -4.98
C GLY A 432 2.51 -19.56 -4.69
N ILE A 433 3.03 -19.79 -3.48
CA ILE A 433 4.39 -19.38 -3.10
C ILE A 433 5.18 -20.59 -2.60
N ALA A 434 6.48 -20.61 -2.91
CA ALA A 434 7.39 -21.57 -2.30
C ALA A 434 7.76 -21.10 -0.89
N VAL A 435 7.61 -21.97 0.10
CA VAL A 435 7.91 -21.67 1.50
C VAL A 435 9.00 -22.62 1.99
N PRO A 436 10.08 -22.11 2.61
CA PRO A 436 11.11 -22.97 3.20
C PRO A 436 10.58 -23.69 4.46
N ARG A 437 11.17 -24.84 4.79
CA ARG A 437 10.79 -25.61 5.99
C ARG A 437 10.95 -24.85 7.32
N SER A 438 11.79 -23.82 7.33
CA SER A 438 11.92 -22.90 8.48
C SER A 438 10.63 -22.14 8.79
N GLY A 439 9.65 -22.09 7.88
CA GLY A 439 8.36 -21.44 8.09
C GLY A 439 8.36 -19.91 7.89
N ASN A 440 9.48 -19.34 7.41
CA ASN A 440 9.61 -17.90 7.16
C ASN A 440 9.14 -17.51 5.74
N GLY A 441 7.91 -17.91 5.36
CA GLY A 441 7.35 -17.52 4.07
C GLY A 441 6.98 -16.04 4.03
N ARG A 442 7.36 -15.36 2.93
CA ARG A 442 7.08 -13.94 2.67
C ARG A 442 6.51 -13.76 1.27
N MET A 443 5.50 -12.92 1.14
CA MET A 443 4.91 -12.54 -0.15
C MET A 443 4.65 -11.04 -0.20
N GLU A 444 5.00 -10.42 -1.32
CA GLU A 444 4.75 -9.00 -1.59
C GLU A 444 3.73 -8.85 -2.71
N ILE A 445 2.77 -7.96 -2.53
CA ILE A 445 1.75 -7.63 -3.52
C ILE A 445 1.74 -6.13 -3.75
N TYR A 446 2.03 -5.73 -4.97
CA TYR A 446 1.96 -4.34 -5.40
C TYR A 446 0.61 -4.14 -6.10
N VAL A 447 -0.26 -3.37 -5.47
CA VAL A 447 -1.59 -3.03 -5.99
C VAL A 447 -1.50 -1.78 -6.85
N LEU A 448 -2.20 -1.80 -7.98
CA LEU A 448 -2.26 -0.70 -8.95
C LEU A 448 -3.66 -0.10 -9.01
N GLN A 449 -3.75 1.19 -9.29
CA GLN A 449 -4.98 1.86 -9.72
C GLN A 449 -4.84 2.38 -11.15
N GLY A 450 -5.68 1.85 -12.03
CA GLY A 450 -5.63 2.06 -13.48
C GLY A 450 -5.72 0.74 -14.25
N ASP A 451 -6.02 0.84 -15.54
CA ASP A 451 -6.21 -0.26 -16.48
C ASP A 451 -5.13 -0.32 -17.58
N GLU A 452 -4.09 0.53 -17.50
CA GLU A 452 -2.98 0.49 -18.44
C GLU A 452 -2.19 -0.80 -18.27
N ARG A 453 -1.73 -1.38 -19.39
CA ARG A 453 -1.06 -2.70 -19.37
C ARG A 453 0.30 -2.64 -18.68
N ALA A 454 1.05 -1.56 -18.87
CA ALA A 454 2.35 -1.38 -18.27
C ALA A 454 2.18 -0.95 -16.79
N PRO A 455 2.75 -1.67 -15.81
CA PRO A 455 2.51 -1.38 -14.40
C PRO A 455 2.79 0.06 -13.98
N LEU A 456 3.89 0.65 -14.45
CA LEU A 456 4.33 2.00 -14.06
C LEU A 456 3.66 3.12 -14.86
N GLU A 457 2.79 2.80 -15.82
CA GLU A 457 1.86 3.76 -16.43
C GLU A 457 0.57 3.90 -15.60
N ASN A 458 0.41 3.08 -14.56
CA ASN A 458 -0.64 3.19 -13.57
C ASN A 458 -0.07 3.78 -12.27
N GLU A 459 -0.97 4.17 -11.37
CA GLU A 459 -0.57 4.51 -10.02
C GLU A 459 -0.32 3.25 -9.20
N VAL A 460 0.78 3.20 -8.46
CA VAL A 460 1.04 2.14 -7.49
C VAL A 460 0.39 2.52 -6.17
N ALA A 461 -0.82 2.03 -5.92
CA ALA A 461 -1.61 2.39 -4.75
C ALA A 461 -1.01 1.89 -3.42
N GLY A 462 -0.26 0.78 -3.44
CA GLY A 462 0.43 0.31 -2.25
C GLY A 462 1.15 -1.03 -2.41
N LYS A 463 2.13 -1.25 -1.52
CA LYS A 463 2.82 -2.53 -1.32
C LYS A 463 2.28 -3.20 -0.06
N TYR A 464 1.72 -4.39 -0.21
CA TYR A 464 1.18 -5.21 0.88
C TYR A 464 2.08 -6.43 1.09
N VAL A 465 2.61 -6.58 2.30
CA VAL A 465 3.54 -7.65 2.66
C VAL A 465 2.87 -8.62 3.62
N PHE A 466 2.93 -9.90 3.28
CA PHE A 466 2.45 -11.02 4.08
C PHE A 466 3.67 -11.81 4.55
N GLU A 467 3.90 -11.84 5.86
CA GLU A 467 5.03 -12.54 6.48
C GLU A 467 4.56 -13.70 7.37
N GLY A 468 5.49 -14.58 7.73
CA GLY A 468 5.23 -15.71 8.62
C GLY A 468 4.30 -16.75 8.00
N ILE A 469 4.31 -16.88 6.68
CA ILE A 469 3.49 -17.88 5.98
C ILE A 469 4.10 -19.26 6.26
N PRO A 470 3.37 -20.18 6.90
CA PRO A 470 3.94 -21.43 7.35
C PRO A 470 4.14 -22.40 6.19
N TYR A 471 5.11 -23.29 6.38
CA TYR A 471 5.35 -24.42 5.49
C TYR A 471 4.17 -25.40 5.53
N VAL A 472 3.79 -25.92 4.36
CA VAL A 472 2.84 -27.03 4.21
C VAL A 472 3.51 -28.16 3.43
N ASP A 473 3.02 -29.38 3.61
CA ASP A 473 3.56 -30.57 2.96
C ASP A 473 3.69 -30.35 1.44
N GLY A 474 4.93 -30.45 0.93
CA GLY A 474 5.27 -30.18 -0.47
C GLY A 474 5.91 -28.80 -0.72
N GLY A 475 6.02 -27.94 0.30
CA GLY A 475 6.76 -26.67 0.25
C GLY A 475 6.18 -25.58 -0.64
N LYS A 476 4.96 -25.77 -1.13
CA LYS A 476 4.19 -24.76 -1.88
C LYS A 476 2.90 -24.47 -1.13
N SER A 477 2.76 -23.24 -0.63
CA SER A 477 1.56 -22.76 0.05
C SER A 477 0.72 -21.95 -0.92
N ASN A 478 -0.59 -22.21 -0.96
CA ASN A 478 -1.53 -21.42 -1.74
C ASN A 478 -2.18 -20.36 -0.87
N ILE A 479 -2.04 -19.10 -1.25
CA ILE A 479 -2.58 -17.96 -0.53
C ILE A 479 -3.72 -17.34 -1.33
N ASN A 480 -4.92 -17.38 -0.78
CA ASN A 480 -6.09 -16.67 -1.29
C ASN A 480 -5.97 -15.21 -0.89
N ILE A 481 -5.74 -14.36 -1.88
CA ILE A 481 -5.67 -12.91 -1.71
C ILE A 481 -7.01 -12.30 -2.11
N ALA A 482 -7.66 -11.66 -1.17
CA ALA A 482 -8.87 -10.88 -1.39
C ALA A 482 -8.47 -9.42 -1.60
N PHE A 483 -8.70 -8.94 -2.82
CA PHE A 483 -8.64 -7.54 -3.19
C PHE A 483 -10.03 -6.93 -2.99
N ARG A 484 -10.14 -5.79 -2.32
CA ARG A 484 -11.44 -5.19 -2.02
C ARG A 484 -11.39 -3.67 -2.13
N TYR A 485 -12.39 -3.09 -2.79
CA TYR A 485 -12.81 -1.72 -2.53
C TYR A 485 -13.94 -1.75 -1.50
N ASN A 486 -13.77 -1.05 -0.38
CA ASN A 486 -14.84 -0.92 0.61
C ASN A 486 -15.92 0.08 0.17
N GLY A 487 -16.91 0.34 1.03
CA GLY A 487 -18.02 1.25 0.71
C GLY A 487 -17.61 2.70 0.46
N SER A 488 -16.40 3.09 0.88
CA SER A 488 -15.80 4.42 0.67
C SER A 488 -14.88 4.46 -0.56
N GLY A 489 -14.74 3.33 -1.28
CA GLY A 489 -13.81 3.20 -2.40
C GLY A 489 -12.33 3.11 -1.98
N VAL A 490 -12.04 2.79 -0.72
CA VAL A 490 -10.66 2.57 -0.21
C VAL A 490 -10.26 1.11 -0.41
N ILE A 491 -8.99 0.89 -0.74
CA ILE A 491 -8.41 -0.42 -1.01
C ILE A 491 -8.11 -1.16 0.28
N GLU A 492 -8.57 -2.40 0.36
CA GLU A 492 -8.25 -3.36 1.41
C GLU A 492 -7.73 -4.65 0.78
N VAL A 493 -6.63 -5.19 1.29
CA VAL A 493 -6.04 -6.44 0.82
C VAL A 493 -5.85 -7.40 1.98
N TYR A 494 -6.43 -8.59 1.87
CA TYR A 494 -6.36 -9.63 2.89
C TYR A 494 -5.81 -10.92 2.31
N GLY A 495 -5.09 -11.70 3.13
CA GLY A 495 -4.57 -13.00 2.74
C GLY A 495 -5.12 -14.11 3.61
N GLN A 496 -5.35 -15.28 3.02
CA GLN A 496 -5.67 -16.49 3.75
C GLN A 496 -4.95 -17.68 3.11
N GLN A 497 -4.21 -18.45 3.89
CA GLN A 497 -3.64 -19.70 3.40
C GLN A 497 -4.75 -20.73 3.21
N ALA A 498 -4.83 -21.31 2.02
CA ALA A 498 -5.91 -22.20 1.62
C ALA A 498 -5.87 -23.54 2.39
N GLU A 499 -4.68 -24.03 2.71
CA GLU A 499 -4.48 -25.33 3.35
C GLU A 499 -4.84 -25.32 4.85
N THR A 500 -4.47 -24.25 5.56
CA THR A 500 -4.63 -24.15 7.02
C THR A 500 -5.84 -23.31 7.42
N GLY A 501 -6.35 -22.49 6.51
CA GLY A 501 -7.34 -21.45 6.79
C GLY A 501 -6.79 -20.26 7.58
N GLN A 502 -5.47 -20.23 7.88
CA GLN A 502 -4.84 -19.14 8.61
C GLN A 502 -4.98 -17.84 7.83
N GLN A 503 -5.47 -16.80 8.50
CA GLN A 503 -5.59 -15.46 7.93
C GLN A 503 -4.32 -14.66 8.20
N PHE A 504 -3.94 -13.86 7.20
CA PHE A 504 -2.82 -12.95 7.23
C PHE A 504 -3.35 -11.56 6.89
N ILE A 505 -3.01 -10.58 7.73
CA ILE A 505 -3.25 -9.18 7.43
C ILE A 505 -2.02 -8.69 6.68
N GLY A 506 -2.20 -8.24 5.45
CA GLY A 506 -1.11 -7.64 4.67
C GLY A 506 -0.70 -6.34 5.35
N VAL A 507 0.55 -6.24 5.77
CA VAL A 507 1.10 -5.00 6.30
C VAL A 507 1.43 -4.10 5.10
N ARG A 508 0.86 -2.90 5.07
CA ARG A 508 1.22 -1.92 4.04
C ARG A 508 2.60 -1.36 4.37
N GLU A 509 3.54 -1.54 3.47
CA GLU A 509 4.89 -0.98 3.54
C GLU A 509 5.01 0.20 2.57
N PRO A 510 5.94 1.15 2.82
CA PRO A 510 6.31 2.16 1.84
C PRO A 510 6.74 1.52 0.51
N LEU A 511 6.47 2.22 -0.58
CA LEU A 511 6.98 1.81 -1.89
C LEU A 511 8.50 1.90 -1.90
N PRO A 512 9.20 0.95 -2.56
CA PRO A 512 10.63 1.09 -2.82
C PRO A 512 10.92 2.35 -3.63
N GLU A 513 12.01 3.05 -3.31
CA GLU A 513 12.49 4.20 -4.11
C GLU A 513 12.77 3.79 -5.57
N ASP A 514 13.28 2.57 -5.76
CA ASP A 514 13.57 2.01 -7.08
C ASP A 514 12.59 0.88 -7.44
N MET A 515 11.72 1.19 -8.41
CA MET A 515 10.80 0.24 -9.03
C MET A 515 11.21 -0.16 -10.45
N SER A 516 12.45 0.16 -10.88
CA SER A 516 12.95 -0.15 -12.23
C SER A 516 12.99 -1.64 -12.54
N TRP A 517 13.01 -2.50 -11.51
CA TRP A 517 12.91 -3.95 -11.63
C TRP A 517 11.63 -4.38 -12.38
N VAL A 518 10.56 -3.60 -12.31
CA VAL A 518 9.29 -3.87 -12.99
C VAL A 518 9.43 -3.78 -14.52
N LEU A 519 10.40 -3.02 -15.02
CA LEU A 519 10.69 -2.87 -16.45
C LEU A 519 11.55 -4.02 -17.00
N ARG A 520 12.07 -4.89 -16.12
CA ARG A 520 12.94 -5.99 -16.50
C ARG A 520 12.14 -7.29 -16.67
N SER A 521 12.68 -8.21 -17.45
CA SER A 521 12.12 -9.56 -17.62
C SER A 521 12.25 -10.35 -16.31
N PRO A 522 11.14 -10.90 -15.76
CA PRO A 522 11.19 -11.79 -14.60
C PRO A 522 12.17 -12.96 -14.77
N LEU A 523 12.22 -13.54 -15.98
CA LEU A 523 13.17 -14.62 -16.30
C LEU A 523 14.63 -14.17 -16.23
N ASP A 524 14.95 -12.95 -16.63
CA ASP A 524 16.33 -12.45 -16.59
C ASP A 524 16.74 -12.13 -15.14
N ILE A 525 15.83 -11.54 -14.35
CA ILE A 525 16.03 -11.35 -12.90
C ILE A 525 16.27 -12.71 -12.22
N GLU A 526 15.47 -13.73 -12.54
CA GLU A 526 15.63 -15.06 -11.97
C GLU A 526 16.95 -15.71 -12.38
N ARG A 527 17.35 -15.60 -13.67
CA ARG A 527 18.65 -16.10 -14.15
C ARG A 527 19.81 -15.43 -13.44
N GLU A 528 19.81 -14.12 -13.31
CA GLU A 528 20.84 -13.38 -12.58
C GLU A 528 20.87 -13.77 -11.10
N ARG A 529 19.70 -13.92 -10.45
CA ARG A 529 19.62 -14.44 -9.08
C ARG A 529 20.17 -15.84 -8.98
N MET A 530 19.90 -16.73 -9.93
CA MET A 530 20.47 -18.08 -9.96
C MET A 530 21.98 -18.06 -10.22
N GLU A 531 22.49 -17.16 -11.06
CA GLU A 531 23.92 -17.01 -11.32
C GLU A 531 24.65 -16.47 -10.08
N LEU A 532 24.08 -15.46 -9.42
CA LEU A 532 24.56 -14.94 -8.14
C LEU A 532 24.48 -16.00 -7.03
N ALA A 533 23.39 -16.77 -6.98
CA ALA A 533 23.24 -17.87 -6.03
C ALA A 533 24.24 -18.99 -6.32
N LYS A 534 24.52 -19.32 -7.59
CA LYS A 534 25.59 -20.24 -8.00
C LYS A 534 26.97 -19.73 -7.61
N GLN A 535 27.19 -18.43 -7.67
CA GLN A 535 28.41 -17.78 -7.17
C GLN A 535 28.47 -17.72 -5.64
N SER A 536 27.32 -17.88 -4.96
CA SER A 536 27.16 -17.82 -3.50
C SER A 536 26.78 -19.18 -2.87
N CYS A 537 26.94 -20.29 -3.60
CA CYS A 537 26.66 -21.63 -3.09
C CYS A 537 27.63 -21.97 -1.96
N ILE A 538 27.12 -22.59 -0.89
CA ILE A 538 27.86 -22.98 0.31
C ILE A 538 29.19 -23.66 -0.07
N THR A 539 30.31 -22.99 0.16
CA THR A 539 31.65 -23.57 0.04
C THR A 539 32.04 -24.15 1.39
N GLY A 540 32.24 -25.46 1.46
CA GLY A 540 32.56 -26.12 2.72
C GLY A 540 33.57 -27.24 2.60
N GLU A 541 34.23 -27.52 3.71
CA GLU A 541 35.12 -28.64 3.89
C GLU A 541 34.55 -29.57 4.94
N ILE A 542 34.52 -30.87 4.62
CA ILE A 542 34.10 -31.92 5.54
C ILE A 542 35.26 -32.89 5.73
N TYR A 543 35.69 -33.09 6.97
CA TYR A 543 36.67 -34.10 7.31
C TYR A 543 36.00 -35.30 7.97
N LEU A 544 36.23 -36.50 7.41
CA LEU A 544 35.90 -37.77 8.04
C LEU A 544 37.09 -38.24 8.88
N ILE A 545 36.90 -38.28 10.19
CA ILE A 545 37.93 -38.59 11.18
C ILE A 545 37.64 -39.98 11.76
N ILE A 546 38.44 -40.99 11.44
CA ILE A 546 38.11 -42.39 11.69
C ILE A 546 39.10 -43.04 12.64
N ASP A 547 38.60 -43.64 13.71
CA ASP A 547 39.40 -44.44 14.64
C ASP A 547 39.92 -45.70 13.95
N ILE A 548 41.21 -46.00 14.12
CA ILE A 548 41.88 -47.20 13.62
C ILE A 548 42.59 -47.99 14.73
N SER A 549 42.15 -47.81 15.97
CA SER A 549 42.67 -48.52 17.14
C SER A 549 42.57 -50.05 17.00
N LEU A 550 43.25 -50.80 17.87
CA LEU A 550 43.28 -52.26 17.81
C LEU A 550 41.88 -52.91 17.86
N SER A 551 40.91 -52.29 18.52
CA SER A 551 39.51 -52.77 18.59
C SER A 551 38.72 -52.54 17.30
N MET A 552 39.19 -51.64 16.42
CA MET A 552 38.63 -51.43 15.09
C MET A 552 39.03 -52.52 14.08
N ASN A 553 40.02 -53.37 14.40
CA ASN A 553 40.54 -54.35 13.45
C ASN A 553 39.51 -55.44 13.08
N GLY A 554 39.42 -55.74 11.78
CA GLY A 554 38.50 -56.74 11.24
C GLY A 554 37.20 -56.12 10.74
N GLU A 555 36.07 -56.70 11.15
CA GLU A 555 34.73 -56.26 10.70
C GLU A 555 34.42 -54.77 10.97
N PRO A 556 34.82 -54.17 12.11
CA PRO A 556 34.49 -52.77 12.38
C PRO A 556 35.06 -51.77 11.38
N ILE A 557 36.33 -51.92 10.99
CA ILE A 557 36.94 -51.03 10.01
C ILE A 557 36.37 -51.23 8.60
N GLU A 558 36.02 -52.47 8.22
CA GLU A 558 35.33 -52.74 6.95
C GLU A 558 33.97 -52.01 6.89
N LYS A 559 33.24 -52.00 8.01
CA LYS A 559 31.95 -51.30 8.16
C LYS A 559 32.11 -49.78 8.16
N ALA A 560 33.17 -49.25 8.78
CA ALA A 560 33.50 -47.83 8.73
C ALA A 560 33.78 -47.35 7.30
N ILE A 561 34.54 -48.14 6.52
CA ILE A 561 34.82 -47.88 5.10
C ILE A 561 33.52 -47.89 4.29
N GLU A 562 32.64 -48.87 4.49
CA GLU A 562 31.33 -48.96 3.83
C GLU A 562 30.46 -47.73 4.13
N ALA A 563 30.45 -47.27 5.38
CA ALA A 563 29.70 -46.10 5.81
C ALA A 563 30.24 -44.79 5.21
N CYS A 564 31.57 -44.62 5.18
CA CYS A 564 32.19 -43.46 4.53
C CYS A 564 31.88 -43.41 3.03
N ARG A 565 31.89 -44.55 2.33
CA ARG A 565 31.47 -44.59 0.91
C ARG A 565 30.01 -44.20 0.75
N SER A 566 29.14 -44.71 1.62
CA SER A 566 27.71 -44.40 1.59
C SER A 566 27.44 -42.91 1.81
N PHE A 567 28.21 -42.27 2.70
CA PHE A 567 28.18 -40.83 2.93
C PHE A 567 28.59 -40.03 1.68
N VAL A 568 29.74 -40.34 1.08
CA VAL A 568 30.23 -39.63 -0.12
C VAL A 568 29.25 -39.77 -1.28
N ASN A 569 28.67 -40.97 -1.47
CA ASN A 569 27.68 -41.20 -2.52
C ASN A 569 26.36 -40.42 -2.32
N MET A 570 26.08 -39.96 -1.09
CA MET A 570 24.88 -39.21 -0.77
C MET A 570 25.08 -37.69 -0.91
N ILE A 571 26.33 -37.23 -1.02
CA ILE A 571 26.70 -35.82 -1.06
C ILE A 571 27.07 -35.40 -2.48
N ASP A 572 26.61 -34.22 -2.89
CA ASP A 572 27.10 -33.59 -4.11
C ASP A 572 28.47 -32.96 -3.88
N VAL A 573 29.53 -33.70 -4.22
CA VAL A 573 30.94 -33.27 -4.06
C VAL A 573 31.32 -32.08 -4.95
N GLN A 574 30.47 -31.64 -5.89
CA GLN A 574 30.78 -30.49 -6.74
C GLN A 574 30.91 -29.17 -5.97
N ASN A 575 30.40 -29.11 -4.72
CA ASN A 575 30.42 -27.90 -3.89
C ASN A 575 31.01 -28.12 -2.47
N LEU A 576 31.52 -29.34 -2.17
CA LEU A 576 32.10 -29.70 -0.87
C LEU A 576 33.42 -30.45 -1.07
N HIS A 577 34.46 -30.02 -0.37
CA HIS A 577 35.73 -30.73 -0.34
C HIS A 577 35.73 -31.74 0.80
N ILE A 578 36.06 -33.00 0.52
CA ILE A 578 36.08 -34.05 1.54
C ILE A 578 37.52 -34.46 1.85
N GLY A 579 37.89 -34.33 3.12
CA GLY A 579 39.12 -34.81 3.72
C GLY A 579 38.88 -36.09 4.53
N ILE A 580 39.93 -36.89 4.70
CA ILE A 580 39.88 -38.13 5.49
C ILE A 580 41.14 -38.17 6.33
N ALA A 581 40.98 -38.43 7.62
CA ALA A 581 42.08 -38.64 8.54
C ALA A 581 41.81 -39.85 9.44
N ASP A 582 42.82 -40.68 9.63
CA ASP A 582 42.76 -41.83 10.53
C ASP A 582 43.46 -41.46 11.85
N PHE A 583 43.01 -42.00 12.99
CA PHE A 583 43.69 -41.78 14.27
C PHE A 583 43.77 -43.06 15.12
N ASP A 584 44.81 -43.19 15.94
CA ASP A 584 45.02 -44.30 16.86
C ASP A 584 45.14 -43.78 18.31
N GLY A 585 44.39 -44.37 19.24
CA GLY A 585 44.48 -44.09 20.68
C GLY A 585 44.05 -42.69 21.12
N GLY A 586 43.51 -41.88 20.22
CA GLY A 586 42.99 -40.53 20.49
C GLY A 586 44.05 -39.42 20.62
N ASP A 587 45.35 -39.73 20.55
CA ASP A 587 46.48 -38.78 20.70
C ASP A 587 47.46 -38.77 19.49
N SER A 588 47.15 -39.52 18.42
CA SER A 588 47.94 -39.55 17.19
C SER A 588 47.07 -39.66 15.95
N ILE A 589 47.27 -38.75 14.98
CA ILE A 589 46.73 -38.91 13.62
C ILE A 589 47.70 -39.76 12.82
N VAL A 590 47.19 -40.85 12.24
CA VAL A 590 47.96 -41.85 11.51
C VAL A 590 47.63 -41.74 10.02
N GLY A 591 48.30 -40.85 9.31
CA GLY A 591 48.15 -40.78 7.86
C GLY A 591 48.79 -39.56 7.23
N GLU A 592 48.89 -39.57 5.90
CA GLU A 592 49.29 -38.40 5.13
C GLU A 592 48.15 -37.37 5.23
N THR A 593 48.36 -36.28 5.97
CA THR A 593 47.41 -35.17 6.07
C THR A 593 47.28 -34.49 4.71
N LEU A 594 46.36 -34.98 3.88
CA LEU A 594 46.10 -34.42 2.57
C LEU A 594 44.94 -33.43 2.65
N MET A 595 45.08 -32.30 1.96
CA MET A 595 44.01 -31.32 1.80
C MET A 595 42.75 -31.99 1.25
N ALA A 596 41.59 -31.51 1.69
CA ALA A 596 40.30 -31.97 1.22
C ALA A 596 40.21 -31.88 -0.32
N SER A 597 39.55 -32.85 -0.96
CA SER A 597 39.44 -32.93 -2.42
C SER A 597 37.99 -32.84 -2.84
N GLU A 598 37.72 -32.23 -4.00
CA GLU A 598 36.43 -32.23 -4.69
C GLU A 598 36.30 -33.45 -5.65
N LYS A 599 37.38 -34.21 -5.87
CA LYS A 599 37.41 -35.31 -6.84
C LYS A 599 36.96 -36.60 -6.19
N GLU A 600 35.76 -37.06 -6.53
CA GLU A 600 35.16 -38.31 -6.04
C GLU A 600 36.11 -39.52 -6.13
N GLU A 601 36.78 -39.72 -7.26
CA GLU A 601 37.76 -40.81 -7.44
C GLU A 601 38.95 -40.73 -6.48
N GLU A 602 39.35 -39.53 -6.06
CA GLU A 602 40.41 -39.34 -5.08
C GLU A 602 39.91 -39.61 -3.66
N ILE A 603 38.73 -39.09 -3.32
CA ILE A 603 38.09 -39.31 -2.01
C ILE A 603 37.86 -40.81 -1.80
N LEU A 604 37.24 -41.51 -2.76
CA LEU A 604 36.98 -42.95 -2.67
C LEU A 604 38.28 -43.77 -2.58
N ARG A 605 39.35 -43.36 -3.29
CA ARG A 605 40.67 -44.00 -3.15
C ARG A 605 41.23 -43.84 -1.74
N ARG A 606 41.02 -42.70 -1.09
CA ARG A 606 41.46 -42.45 0.29
C ARG A 606 40.62 -43.23 1.30
N ILE A 607 39.29 -43.29 1.14
CA ILE A 607 38.39 -44.15 1.96
C ILE A 607 38.86 -45.60 1.95
N ASN A 608 39.26 -46.11 0.79
CA ASN A 608 39.69 -47.50 0.65
C ASN A 608 41.05 -47.81 1.31
N ARG A 609 41.76 -46.80 1.78
CA ARG A 609 43.07 -46.94 2.45
C ARG A 609 43.01 -46.74 3.95
N ILE A 610 41.85 -46.39 4.51
CA ILE A 610 41.64 -46.25 5.96
C ILE A 610 42.20 -47.49 6.67
N GLY A 611 43.04 -47.27 7.68
CA GLY A 611 43.70 -48.33 8.46
C GLY A 611 44.93 -48.97 7.80
N ASN A 612 45.25 -48.62 6.55
CA ASN A 612 46.47 -49.02 5.83
C ASN A 612 47.35 -47.81 5.44
N SER A 613 47.09 -46.66 6.03
CA SER A 613 47.81 -45.41 5.82
C SER A 613 49.25 -45.49 6.38
N PRO A 614 50.26 -44.88 5.72
CA PRO A 614 51.61 -44.83 6.27
C PRO A 614 51.63 -44.07 7.60
N ILE A 615 52.28 -44.63 8.62
CA ILE A 615 52.33 -44.06 9.96
C ILE A 615 53.02 -42.68 9.92
N CYS A 616 52.26 -41.63 10.19
CA CYS A 616 52.77 -40.29 10.38
C CYS A 616 52.95 -40.06 11.89
N ASN A 617 54.16 -39.79 12.35
CA ASN A 617 54.48 -39.76 13.78
C ASN A 617 54.20 -38.39 14.41
N GLN A 618 53.05 -37.77 14.08
CA GLN A 618 52.61 -36.51 14.68
C GLN A 618 51.79 -36.81 15.94
N ARG A 619 52.35 -36.46 17.11
CA ARG A 619 51.65 -36.57 18.39
C ARG A 619 50.96 -35.25 18.71
N THR A 620 49.66 -35.29 18.99
CA THR A 620 48.86 -34.16 19.43
C THR A 620 48.29 -34.40 20.83
N SER A 621 47.66 -33.38 21.44
CA SER A 621 47.00 -33.56 22.75
C SER A 621 45.70 -34.36 22.66
N SER A 622 45.03 -34.29 21.52
CA SER A 622 43.89 -35.10 21.12
C SER A 622 43.76 -35.09 19.59
N VAL A 623 42.94 -35.97 19.02
CA VAL A 623 42.59 -35.92 17.59
C VAL A 623 41.96 -34.58 17.19
N LEU A 624 41.21 -33.96 18.10
CA LEU A 624 40.53 -32.67 17.89
C LEU A 624 41.54 -31.51 17.76
N ALA A 625 42.61 -31.51 18.58
CA ALA A 625 43.67 -30.51 18.46
C ALA A 625 44.39 -30.48 17.11
N ALA A 626 44.20 -31.52 16.28
CA ALA A 626 44.76 -31.59 14.95
C ALA A 626 43.80 -31.09 13.86
N LEU A 627 42.54 -30.77 14.17
CA LEU A 627 41.54 -30.33 13.21
C LEU A 627 41.82 -28.95 12.60
N PRO A 628 42.19 -27.89 13.36
CA PRO A 628 42.35 -26.55 12.79
C PRO A 628 43.26 -26.46 11.55
N PRO A 629 44.46 -27.10 11.52
CA PRO A 629 45.32 -27.04 10.33
C PRO A 629 44.83 -27.92 9.16
N LEU A 630 43.78 -28.73 9.33
CA LEU A 630 43.18 -29.50 8.23
C LEU A 630 42.29 -28.62 7.36
N PHE A 631 41.64 -27.62 7.96
CA PHE A 631 40.69 -26.79 7.26
C PHE A 631 41.38 -25.56 6.66
N SER A 632 41.00 -25.21 5.43
CA SER A 632 41.43 -23.97 4.79
C SER A 632 40.82 -22.76 5.51
N ASP A 633 41.58 -21.66 5.61
CA ASP A 633 41.14 -20.45 6.32
C ASP A 633 39.88 -19.83 5.69
N ASP A 634 39.69 -20.01 4.38
CA ASP A 634 38.63 -19.44 3.54
C ASP A 634 37.38 -20.34 3.36
N ALA A 635 37.36 -21.53 3.94
CA ALA A 635 36.19 -22.41 3.89
C ALA A 635 35.00 -21.81 4.67
N ALA A 636 33.85 -21.60 4.00
CA ALA A 636 32.67 -20.98 4.60
C ALA A 636 31.91 -21.92 5.56
N THR A 637 32.12 -23.23 5.46
CA THR A 637 31.60 -24.23 6.40
C THR A 637 32.67 -25.28 6.67
N LYS A 638 32.96 -25.56 7.94
CA LYS A 638 34.00 -26.51 8.37
C LYS A 638 33.35 -27.56 9.27
N ILE A 639 33.28 -28.81 8.83
CA ILE A 639 32.64 -29.89 9.61
C ILE A 639 33.60 -31.06 9.76
N ALA A 640 33.81 -31.54 10.98
CA ALA A 640 34.52 -32.78 11.28
C ALA A 640 33.52 -33.84 11.78
N ILE A 641 33.36 -34.91 11.01
CA ILE A 641 32.57 -36.09 11.39
C ILE A 641 33.52 -37.13 11.95
N ILE A 642 33.33 -37.49 13.22
CA ILE A 642 34.24 -38.34 13.95
C ILE A 642 33.59 -39.68 14.23
N LEU A 643 34.26 -40.77 13.88
CA LEU A 643 33.84 -42.13 14.17
C LEU A 643 34.81 -42.78 15.15
N THR A 644 34.31 -43.26 16.29
CA THR A 644 35.12 -43.86 17.35
C THR A 644 34.43 -45.07 17.98
N ASP A 645 35.20 -46.07 18.41
CA ASP A 645 34.70 -47.23 19.15
C ASP A 645 34.91 -47.13 20.68
N GLY A 646 35.46 -46.00 21.15
CA GLY A 646 35.77 -45.75 22.56
C GLY A 646 35.92 -44.28 22.94
N GLU A 647 36.41 -44.05 24.16
CA GLU A 647 36.77 -42.72 24.70
C GLU A 647 38.28 -42.47 24.58
N TRP A 648 38.69 -41.20 24.53
CA TRP A 648 40.09 -40.80 24.33
C TRP A 648 40.68 -40.16 25.58
N GLY A 649 41.85 -40.61 26.05
CA GLY A 649 42.58 -39.90 27.11
C GLY A 649 43.71 -40.67 27.80
N TRP A 650 44.70 -39.92 28.32
CA TRP A 650 45.76 -40.45 29.17
C TRP A 650 45.31 -40.62 30.62
N VAL A 651 45.85 -41.64 31.29
CA VAL A 651 45.55 -42.01 32.69
C VAL A 651 45.56 -40.78 33.61
N GLY A 652 44.38 -40.38 34.08
CA GLY A 652 44.20 -39.33 35.11
C GLY A 652 43.41 -38.08 34.71
N ASN A 653 43.08 -37.87 33.42
CA ASN A 653 42.29 -36.68 32.97
C ASN A 653 41.41 -36.98 31.73
N TRP A 654 40.74 -38.13 31.77
CA TRP A 654 40.06 -38.81 30.66
C TRP A 654 39.04 -37.99 29.87
N GLU A 655 38.25 -37.10 30.49
CA GLU A 655 37.25 -36.31 29.74
C GLU A 655 37.75 -34.91 29.33
N LYS A 656 38.69 -34.32 30.07
CA LYS A 656 38.88 -32.86 30.03
C LYS A 656 39.61 -32.34 28.79
N VAL A 657 40.52 -33.12 28.22
CA VAL A 657 41.36 -32.66 27.10
C VAL A 657 40.60 -32.67 25.77
N PRO A 658 39.94 -33.78 25.35
CA PRO A 658 39.15 -33.79 24.13
C PRO A 658 38.01 -32.78 24.15
N ILE A 659 37.31 -32.64 25.29
CA ILE A 659 36.21 -31.67 25.41
C ILE A 659 36.72 -30.23 25.26
N ARG A 660 37.86 -29.90 25.90
CA ARG A 660 38.47 -28.58 25.75
C ARG A 660 38.88 -28.32 24.31
N ASP A 661 39.49 -29.30 23.65
CA ASP A 661 39.95 -29.16 22.28
C ASP A 661 38.76 -29.03 21.30
N ALA A 662 37.65 -29.77 21.52
CA ALA A 662 36.39 -29.58 20.77
C ALA A 662 35.86 -28.15 20.91
N HIS A 663 35.79 -27.61 22.13
CA HIS A 663 35.35 -26.23 22.34
C HIS A 663 36.25 -25.21 21.63
N PHE A 664 37.56 -25.45 21.62
CA PHE A 664 38.51 -24.61 20.88
C PHE A 664 38.24 -24.66 19.37
N ASP A 665 37.99 -25.85 18.82
CA ASP A 665 37.64 -26.01 17.40
C ASP A 665 36.35 -25.25 17.05
N TRP A 666 35.36 -25.25 17.94
CA TRP A 666 34.11 -24.50 17.76
C TRP A 666 34.34 -22.98 17.76
N GLU A 667 35.25 -22.48 18.61
CA GLU A 667 35.66 -21.07 18.59
C GLU A 667 36.38 -20.69 17.29
N GLN A 668 36.98 -21.66 16.60
CA GLN A 668 37.57 -21.49 15.25
C GLN A 668 36.56 -21.71 14.11
N GLY A 669 35.27 -21.91 14.43
CA GLY A 669 34.21 -22.12 13.44
C GLY A 669 34.16 -23.54 12.84
N ILE A 670 34.87 -24.51 13.44
CA ILE A 670 34.84 -25.91 13.04
C ILE A 670 33.74 -26.61 13.83
N GLN A 671 32.74 -27.15 13.14
CA GLN A 671 31.68 -27.94 13.76
C GLN A 671 32.10 -29.39 13.89
N THR A 672 31.74 -30.04 14.99
CA THR A 672 32.06 -31.46 15.22
C THR A 672 30.80 -32.30 15.37
N LEU A 673 30.83 -33.50 14.80
CA LEU A 673 29.77 -34.50 14.89
C LEU A 673 30.38 -35.86 15.20
N ALA A 674 30.24 -36.34 16.43
CA ALA A 674 30.80 -37.61 16.87
C ALA A 674 29.75 -38.72 16.88
N ILE A 675 30.10 -39.83 16.23
CA ILE A 675 29.33 -41.06 16.13
C ILE A 675 30.18 -42.14 16.77
N GLY A 676 29.59 -42.95 17.63
CA GLY A 676 30.32 -44.06 18.24
C GLY A 676 29.56 -45.36 18.26
N PHE A 677 30.30 -46.43 18.48
CA PHE A 677 29.78 -47.78 18.69
C PHE A 677 30.69 -48.51 19.69
N GLY A 678 30.39 -49.77 20.01
CA GLY A 678 31.25 -50.56 20.90
C GLY A 678 31.28 -50.00 22.34
N ASP A 679 32.48 -49.65 22.81
CA ASP A 679 32.73 -49.15 24.17
C ASP A 679 32.62 -47.61 24.27
N ALA A 680 32.26 -46.92 23.17
CA ALA A 680 32.02 -45.49 23.18
C ALA A 680 30.87 -45.11 24.14
N ARG A 681 30.97 -43.95 24.79
CA ARG A 681 29.92 -43.42 25.66
C ARG A 681 29.20 -42.25 25.01
N GLU A 682 27.88 -42.34 24.98
CA GLU A 682 27.02 -41.32 24.39
C GLU A 682 27.23 -39.93 25.03
N ASP A 683 27.40 -39.87 26.35
CA ASP A 683 27.68 -38.62 27.08
C ASP A 683 28.97 -37.94 26.59
N PHE A 684 29.99 -38.74 26.27
CA PHE A 684 31.26 -38.24 25.78
C PHE A 684 31.12 -37.73 24.34
N LEU A 685 30.50 -38.51 23.45
CA LEU A 685 30.24 -38.14 22.05
C LEU A 685 29.48 -36.81 21.96
N LYS A 686 28.46 -36.63 22.79
CA LYS A 686 27.68 -35.38 22.86
C LYS A 686 28.50 -34.20 23.36
N LYS A 687 29.43 -34.40 24.32
CA LYS A 687 30.29 -33.33 24.83
C LYS A 687 31.36 -32.88 23.83
N ILE A 688 31.71 -33.71 22.85
CA ILE A 688 32.65 -33.36 21.78
C ILE A 688 31.96 -33.03 20.45
N SER A 689 30.63 -32.89 20.42
CA SER A 689 29.86 -32.57 19.22
C SER A 689 29.14 -31.23 19.35
N SER A 690 29.37 -30.30 18.41
CA SER A 690 28.53 -29.11 18.28
C SER A 690 27.19 -29.42 17.61
N ILE A 691 27.14 -30.48 16.79
CA ILE A 691 25.91 -30.98 16.13
C ILE A 691 25.33 -32.12 16.97
N SER A 692 24.73 -31.77 18.10
CA SER A 692 24.31 -32.74 19.12
C SER A 692 23.10 -33.60 18.74
N ASP A 693 22.24 -33.13 17.83
CA ASP A 693 21.04 -33.84 17.39
C ASP A 693 21.35 -35.08 16.54
N LEU A 694 22.51 -35.09 15.88
CA LEU A 694 22.98 -36.22 15.06
C LEU A 694 24.08 -37.04 15.75
N ALA A 695 24.58 -36.57 16.90
CA ALA A 695 25.65 -37.22 17.65
C ALA A 695 25.10 -38.31 18.57
N GLY A 696 25.74 -39.47 18.60
CA GLY A 696 25.32 -40.55 19.49
C GLY A 696 25.85 -41.92 19.11
N LEU A 697 25.31 -42.93 19.81
CA LEU A 697 25.66 -44.32 19.59
C LEU A 697 24.89 -44.90 18.40
N THR A 698 25.57 -45.71 17.60
CA THR A 698 24.99 -46.49 16.52
C THR A 698 25.43 -47.95 16.63
N ASP A 699 24.64 -48.85 16.06
CA ASP A 699 25.03 -50.25 15.91
C ASP A 699 25.94 -50.38 14.69
N LEU A 700 26.97 -51.24 14.77
CA LEU A 700 27.92 -51.46 13.69
C LEU A 700 27.22 -51.86 12.37
N ASN A 701 26.09 -52.56 12.44
CA ASN A 701 25.29 -52.95 11.27
C ASN A 701 24.48 -51.79 10.66
N HIS A 702 24.20 -50.75 11.45
CA HIS A 702 23.45 -49.56 11.04
C HIS A 702 24.33 -48.36 10.69
N LEU A 703 25.66 -48.51 10.78
CA LEU A 703 26.61 -47.42 10.56
C LEU A 703 26.48 -46.76 9.18
N SER A 704 26.26 -47.55 8.11
CA SER A 704 26.07 -47.02 6.76
C SER A 704 24.77 -46.23 6.59
N GLU A 705 23.71 -46.63 7.31
CA GLU A 705 22.42 -45.91 7.32
C GLU A 705 22.58 -44.57 8.05
N THR A 706 23.25 -44.56 9.20
CA THR A 706 23.57 -43.34 9.96
C THR A 706 24.35 -42.33 9.11
N PHE A 707 25.43 -42.76 8.45
CA PHE A 707 26.23 -41.90 7.58
C PHE A 707 25.45 -41.41 6.35
N SER A 708 24.58 -42.25 5.76
CA SER A 708 23.72 -41.82 4.66
C SER A 708 22.71 -40.75 5.09
N ASN A 709 22.14 -40.87 6.30
CA ASN A 709 21.21 -39.89 6.85
C ASN A 709 21.92 -38.55 7.12
N ILE A 710 23.14 -38.59 7.67
CA ILE A 710 23.96 -37.39 7.88
C ILE A 710 24.27 -36.72 6.54
N GLY A 711 24.70 -37.48 5.53
CA GLY A 711 24.97 -36.94 4.20
C GLY A 711 23.74 -36.29 3.56
N ARG A 712 22.55 -36.85 3.80
CA ARG A 712 21.27 -36.28 3.36
C ARG A 712 20.93 -34.98 4.08
N GLU A 713 21.08 -34.93 5.40
CA GLU A 713 20.80 -33.74 6.21
C GLU A 713 21.74 -32.59 5.81
N ILE A 714 23.03 -32.86 5.65
CA ILE A 714 24.04 -31.89 5.19
C ILE A 714 23.71 -31.39 3.78
N SER A 715 23.38 -32.29 2.84
CA SER A 715 23.07 -31.92 1.45
C SER A 715 21.75 -31.17 1.29
N SER A 716 20.79 -31.39 2.20
CA SER A 716 19.48 -30.74 2.16
C SER A 716 19.48 -29.30 2.69
N GLY A 717 20.55 -28.88 3.38
CA GLY A 717 20.65 -27.57 4.04
C GLY A 717 19.63 -27.36 5.16
N THR A 718 18.83 -28.37 5.52
CA THR A 718 17.73 -28.25 6.49
C THR A 718 18.08 -28.71 7.91
N GLY A 719 19.28 -29.24 8.14
CA GLY A 719 19.69 -29.84 9.42
C GLY A 719 20.86 -29.18 10.15
N LEU A 720 21.45 -28.12 9.61
CA LEU A 720 22.49 -27.33 10.29
C LEU A 720 21.88 -25.96 10.61
N SER A 721 21.55 -25.70 11.88
CA SER A 721 21.38 -24.31 12.30
C SER A 721 22.74 -23.62 12.16
N ILE A 722 22.90 -22.83 11.11
CA ILE A 722 23.98 -21.84 11.00
C ILE A 722 23.55 -20.59 11.77
#